data_AF-A0A8I1N7X0-F1
#
_entry.id   AF-A0A8I1N7X0-F1
#
_cell.length_a   1.000
_cell.length_b   1.000
_cell.length_c   1.000
_cell.angle_alpha   90.00
_cell.angle_beta   90.00
_cell.angle_gamma   90.00
#
_symmetry.space_group_name_H-M   'P 1'
#
loop_
_entity.id
_entity.type
_entity.pdbx_description
1 polymer ?
#
loop_
_entity_poly.entity_id
_entity_poly.type
_entity_poly.pdbx_seq_one_letter_code
_entity_poly.pdbx_strand_id
1 'polypeptide(L)'
;MIDALRTWTTDHRDPVDAFLRRCFAENRVLLLQSDLCHVLDTLAAESASSLDGTPLQQAVRHFQEGVFQHPWAYFALREGAGRWRYLRMHQEQLMPESVSVSEFLASKELFVKPPNDGDSVLEIDFEPFGRHVPRLQETRSIGQGVLHLNRHLASAMFTRPEVGHARMLNFLRMHSIDGQQLMLAPHLGDVTALRAALREAMQQLEARDPDTPWVDLAAALGRLGFEPGWGATAARTSETMGLLVDILEAPSPTALEAFLARIPMISRLLILSPHGYFGQDNVLGRPDTGGQVVYILDQVRALEHEMRDRMAIQGVQVDPKIVVVTRLIPESDGTTCNMPLEKIQGTDHAWIVRVPFHHSNGEIVRQWISRFEIWPYLEAFAVNVQREALAQLGGRPDLIIGNYSDGNLVASLLSERLGVTQCNIAHALEQTKYLHSALYWEANDATYHFACQYTADLIGMNHADFIITSTYQEIAGTAHSIGQYESYRAYTLPGLYRVVNGIDLFDPKFNIVSPGADAGIYFPYTDTARRLHSLMPEIERLLYAPDPGVPFRGQFDDPDKPLIFTMARLDRIKNLTGLTEWFGACERLAEAANLVVVGGYIDAAASTDEEEKAEIARMHALMDQYRLDGRMRWLGTRLDKNLAGELYRHVADRRGVFVQPALFEAFGLTLIEAMASGLPVFATRYGGPLEIIQHGVSGFHIDPNEGAAAAEAIADFLQQCAADPTRWQRISTGSLARVAARYTWQLYAERMMTLSRIYGFWKFVSNLERGEVSRYLQLFHHLQFRPLARAVGKD
;
A
#
# COMPACT_ATOMS: atom_id res chain seq x y z
N MET A 1 -26.23 14.77 -8.53
CA MET A 1 -27.01 15.00 -7.29
C MET A 1 -27.31 16.47 -7.02
N ILE A 2 -26.40 17.42 -7.28
CA ILE A 2 -26.61 18.86 -6.99
C ILE A 2 -27.89 19.42 -7.64
N ASP A 3 -28.13 19.11 -8.92
CA ASP A 3 -29.34 19.61 -9.61
C ASP A 3 -30.62 19.06 -8.98
N ALA A 4 -30.62 17.78 -8.57
CA ALA A 4 -31.77 17.18 -7.89
C ALA A 4 -32.03 17.85 -6.53
N LEU A 5 -30.97 18.15 -5.77
CA LEU A 5 -31.07 18.91 -4.52
C LEU A 5 -31.63 20.30 -4.79
N ARG A 6 -31.09 21.02 -5.79
CA ARG A 6 -31.53 22.37 -6.17
C ARG A 6 -33.01 22.40 -6.55
N THR A 7 -33.45 21.51 -7.42
CA THR A 7 -34.86 21.42 -7.84
C THR A 7 -35.75 21.12 -6.64
N TRP A 8 -35.38 20.14 -5.81
CA TRP A 8 -36.17 19.76 -4.64
C TRP A 8 -36.28 20.85 -3.58
N THR A 9 -35.20 21.60 -3.33
CA THR A 9 -35.18 22.73 -2.40
C THR A 9 -36.18 23.83 -2.79
N THR A 10 -36.53 23.97 -4.07
CA THR A 10 -37.50 24.97 -4.52
C THR A 10 -38.88 24.73 -3.90
N ASP A 11 -39.28 23.45 -3.80
CA ASP A 11 -40.57 23.04 -3.25
C ASP A 11 -40.49 22.69 -1.74
N HIS A 12 -39.29 22.42 -1.22
CA HIS A 12 -39.06 21.92 0.14
C HIS A 12 -37.98 22.74 0.88
N ARG A 13 -38.22 24.05 1.01
CA ARG A 13 -37.26 24.98 1.65
C ARG A 13 -37.04 24.73 3.13
N ASP A 14 -38.09 24.37 3.85
CA ASP A 14 -38.10 24.26 5.33
C ASP A 14 -37.11 23.18 5.86
N PRO A 15 -37.07 21.93 5.32
CA PRO A 15 -36.06 20.96 5.72
C PRO A 15 -34.61 21.42 5.47
N VAL A 16 -34.37 22.17 4.39
CA VAL A 16 -33.03 22.68 4.04
C VAL A 16 -32.61 23.80 4.98
N ASP A 17 -33.52 24.74 5.28
CA ASP A 17 -33.30 25.80 6.27
C ASP A 17 -33.03 25.20 7.65
N ALA A 18 -33.85 24.25 8.09
CA ALA A 18 -33.69 23.57 9.37
C ALA A 18 -32.35 22.84 9.47
N PHE A 19 -31.95 22.12 8.42
CA PHE A 19 -30.65 21.45 8.36
C PHE A 19 -29.48 22.45 8.45
N LEU A 20 -29.49 23.51 7.63
CA LEU A 20 -28.42 24.52 7.63
C LEU A 20 -28.35 25.27 8.95
N ARG A 21 -29.48 25.66 9.54
CA ARG A 21 -29.51 26.34 10.85
C ARG A 21 -28.90 25.46 11.95
N ARG A 22 -29.21 24.16 11.98
CA ARG A 22 -28.61 23.24 12.95
C ARG A 22 -27.11 23.11 12.72
N CYS A 23 -26.66 22.97 11.48
CA CYS A 23 -25.22 22.94 11.18
C CYS A 23 -24.50 24.22 11.66
N PHE A 24 -25.08 25.41 11.42
CA PHE A 24 -24.53 26.65 11.94
C PHE A 24 -24.57 26.73 13.49
N ALA A 25 -25.55 26.08 14.12
CA ALA A 25 -25.69 26.05 15.59
C ALA A 25 -24.70 25.12 16.29
N GLU A 26 -24.03 24.20 15.58
CA GLU A 26 -22.94 23.37 16.12
C GLU A 26 -21.73 24.20 16.59
N ASN A 27 -21.67 25.49 16.22
CA ASN A 27 -20.57 26.41 16.56
C ASN A 27 -19.18 25.89 16.15
N ARG A 28 -19.13 25.01 15.15
CA ARG A 28 -17.91 24.47 14.52
C ARG A 28 -17.89 24.90 13.06
N VAL A 29 -16.76 25.44 12.61
CA VAL A 29 -16.61 25.86 11.21
C VAL A 29 -16.45 24.66 10.28
N LEU A 30 -15.86 23.57 10.75
CA LEU A 30 -15.70 22.32 10.00
C LEU A 30 -16.53 21.21 10.63
N LEU A 31 -17.45 20.68 9.83
CA LEU A 31 -18.23 19.49 10.16
C LEU A 31 -17.82 18.36 9.22
N LEU A 32 -17.51 17.20 9.78
CA LEU A 32 -17.25 15.99 9.02
C LEU A 32 -18.56 15.32 8.61
N GLN A 33 -18.48 14.33 7.72
CA GLN A 33 -19.63 13.51 7.33
C GLN A 33 -20.42 12.97 8.54
N SER A 34 -19.74 12.50 9.60
CA SER A 34 -20.41 11.99 10.80
C SER A 34 -21.23 13.07 11.51
N ASP A 35 -20.68 14.27 11.62
CA ASP A 35 -21.36 15.42 12.23
C ASP A 35 -22.59 15.81 11.39
N LEU A 36 -22.41 15.94 10.07
CA LEU A 36 -23.49 16.28 9.12
C LEU A 36 -24.61 15.24 9.14
N CYS A 37 -24.26 13.96 9.17
CA CYS A 37 -25.20 12.86 9.28
C CYS A 37 -25.96 12.90 10.61
N HIS A 38 -25.26 13.16 11.72
CA HIS A 38 -25.88 13.26 13.04
C HIS A 38 -26.91 14.42 13.10
N VAL A 39 -26.56 15.57 12.54
CA VAL A 39 -27.48 16.72 12.42
C VAL A 39 -28.74 16.34 11.63
N LEU A 40 -28.57 15.65 10.49
CA LEU A 40 -29.69 15.18 9.68
C LEU A 40 -30.55 14.15 10.41
N ASP A 41 -29.93 13.18 11.09
CA ASP A 41 -30.64 12.09 11.76
C ASP A 41 -31.45 12.61 12.94
N THR A 42 -30.91 13.58 13.67
CA THR A 42 -31.64 14.30 14.72
C THR A 42 -32.80 15.10 14.15
N LEU A 43 -32.61 15.79 13.02
CA LEU A 43 -33.67 16.50 12.33
C LEU A 43 -34.78 15.53 11.85
N ALA A 44 -34.41 14.38 11.30
CA ALA A 44 -35.36 13.37 10.83
C ALA A 44 -36.18 12.76 11.96
N ALA A 45 -35.59 12.56 13.14
CA ALA A 45 -36.29 12.07 14.33
C ALA A 45 -37.33 13.06 14.89
N GLU A 46 -37.12 14.36 14.68
CA GLU A 46 -37.99 15.44 15.18
C GLU A 46 -39.00 15.96 14.13
N SER A 47 -38.79 15.62 12.86
CA SER A 47 -39.63 16.06 11.74
C SER A 47 -40.94 15.25 11.66
N ALA A 48 -42.06 15.93 11.38
CA ALA A 48 -43.35 15.27 11.11
C ALA A 48 -43.40 14.60 9.73
N SER A 49 -42.54 15.02 8.79
CA SER A 49 -42.39 14.46 7.45
C SER A 49 -41.10 13.64 7.36
N SER A 50 -41.17 12.45 6.74
CA SER A 50 -39.99 11.60 6.54
C SER A 50 -39.01 12.27 5.58
N LEU A 51 -37.75 12.33 5.98
CA LEU A 51 -36.63 12.76 5.13
C LEU A 51 -36.02 11.60 4.34
N ASP A 52 -36.57 10.38 4.47
CA ASP A 52 -36.04 9.19 3.83
C ASP A 52 -36.20 9.23 2.31
N GLY A 53 -35.11 8.90 1.62
CA GLY A 53 -35.03 8.93 0.16
C GLY A 53 -35.02 10.33 -0.45
N THR A 54 -35.11 11.40 0.34
CA THR A 54 -35.11 12.77 -0.18
C THR A 54 -33.75 13.16 -0.79
N PRO A 55 -33.71 14.09 -1.76
CA PRO A 55 -32.46 14.62 -2.29
C PRO A 55 -31.55 15.26 -1.22
N LEU A 56 -32.13 15.82 -0.15
CA LEU A 56 -31.36 16.34 0.99
C LEU A 56 -30.67 15.21 1.75
N GLN A 57 -31.40 14.16 2.14
CA GLN A 57 -30.78 13.01 2.82
C GLN A 57 -29.70 12.39 1.93
N GLN A 58 -29.98 12.17 0.65
CA GLN A 58 -29.00 11.63 -0.29
C GLN A 58 -27.75 12.50 -0.36
N ALA A 59 -27.89 13.83 -0.49
CA ALA A 59 -26.75 14.73 -0.55
C ALA A 59 -25.94 14.72 0.75
N VAL A 60 -26.58 14.82 1.92
CA VAL A 60 -25.90 14.83 3.22
C VAL A 60 -25.13 13.54 3.48
N ARG A 61 -25.70 12.38 3.14
CA ARG A 61 -24.99 11.09 3.25
C ARG A 61 -23.76 10.99 2.34
N HIS A 62 -23.67 11.80 1.29
CA HIS A 62 -22.53 11.86 0.36
C HIS A 62 -21.61 13.07 0.61
N PHE A 63 -21.96 13.99 1.51
CA PHE A 63 -21.05 15.03 1.95
C PHE A 63 -19.93 14.42 2.77
N GLN A 64 -18.69 14.72 2.41
CA GLN A 64 -17.51 14.27 3.15
C GLN A 64 -17.11 15.29 4.22
N GLU A 65 -17.29 16.57 3.92
CA GLU A 65 -17.10 17.68 4.85
C GLU A 65 -17.96 18.89 4.45
N GLY A 66 -18.26 19.72 5.45
CA GLY A 66 -18.89 21.02 5.30
C GLY A 66 -18.10 22.12 5.99
N VAL A 67 -18.02 23.30 5.36
CA VAL A 67 -17.34 24.51 5.85
C VAL A 67 -18.39 25.60 6.07
N PHE A 68 -18.53 26.08 7.30
CA PHE A 68 -19.62 26.97 7.71
C PHE A 68 -19.07 28.33 8.15
N GLN A 69 -19.30 29.36 7.33
CA GLN A 69 -18.94 30.75 7.62
C GLN A 69 -20.11 31.64 7.25
N HIS A 70 -20.78 32.22 8.24
CA HIS A 70 -21.97 33.02 7.98
C HIS A 70 -21.72 34.11 6.91
N PRO A 71 -22.56 34.24 5.86
CA PRO A 71 -23.83 33.55 5.64
C PRO A 71 -23.76 32.27 4.76
N TRP A 72 -22.57 31.77 4.44
CA TRP A 72 -22.34 30.67 3.50
C TRP A 72 -21.98 29.35 4.16
N ALA A 73 -22.54 28.26 3.64
CA ALA A 73 -22.12 26.89 3.92
C ALA A 73 -21.59 26.26 2.63
N TYR A 74 -20.37 25.73 2.66
CA TYR A 74 -19.74 25.02 1.55
C TYR A 74 -19.72 23.53 1.84
N PHE A 75 -19.88 22.69 0.82
CA PHE A 75 -19.91 21.24 0.97
C PHE A 75 -19.06 20.56 -0.10
N ALA A 76 -18.29 19.55 0.31
CA ALA A 76 -17.63 18.61 -0.58
C ALA A 76 -18.51 17.37 -0.74
N LEU A 77 -19.10 17.20 -1.92
CA LEU A 77 -19.97 16.08 -2.27
C LEU A 77 -19.17 15.02 -3.04
N ARG A 78 -19.12 13.80 -2.50
CA ARG A 78 -18.50 12.65 -3.16
C ARG A 78 -19.58 11.71 -3.69
N GLU A 79 -19.87 11.77 -4.99
CA GLU A 79 -20.88 10.91 -5.65
C GLU A 79 -20.39 9.46 -5.80
N GLY A 80 -19.08 9.23 -5.67
CA GLY A 80 -18.43 7.93 -5.69
C GLY A 80 -16.91 8.09 -5.76
N ALA A 81 -16.19 6.98 -5.82
CA ALA A 81 -14.73 6.99 -5.91
C ALA A 81 -14.21 7.87 -7.05
N GLY A 82 -13.39 8.87 -6.71
CA GLY A 82 -12.80 9.83 -7.65
C GLY A 82 -13.79 10.83 -8.25
N ARG A 83 -15.07 10.80 -7.87
CA ARG A 83 -16.13 11.66 -8.44
C ARG A 83 -16.62 12.66 -7.40
N TRP A 84 -16.08 13.87 -7.50
CA TRP A 84 -16.31 14.95 -6.56
C TRP A 84 -17.03 16.13 -7.21
N ARG A 85 -17.92 16.75 -6.44
CA ARG A 85 -18.54 18.03 -6.76
C ARG A 85 -18.45 18.92 -5.52
N TYR A 86 -18.34 20.21 -5.74
CA TYR A 86 -18.33 21.19 -4.66
C TYR A 86 -19.49 22.15 -4.86
N LEU A 87 -20.12 22.53 -3.76
CA LEU A 87 -21.23 23.46 -3.78
C LEU A 87 -21.21 24.37 -2.56
N ARG A 88 -21.91 25.50 -2.65
CA ARG A 88 -22.22 26.38 -1.53
C ARG A 88 -23.71 26.65 -1.43
N MET A 89 -24.16 27.05 -0.25
CA MET A 89 -25.53 27.49 0.03
C MET A 89 -25.50 28.72 0.92
N HIS A 90 -26.27 29.75 0.56
CA HIS A 90 -26.49 30.91 1.42
C HIS A 90 -27.61 30.59 2.42
N GLN A 91 -27.43 30.89 3.70
CA GLN A 91 -28.38 30.56 4.76
C GLN A 91 -29.80 31.12 4.52
N GLU A 92 -29.92 32.31 3.94
CA GLU A 92 -31.24 32.91 3.67
C GLU A 92 -31.86 32.49 2.32
N GLN A 93 -31.02 32.32 1.28
CA GLN A 93 -31.51 32.01 -0.07
C GLN A 93 -31.75 30.51 -0.24
N LEU A 94 -31.03 29.68 0.54
CA LEU A 94 -31.09 28.22 0.60
C LEU A 94 -30.75 27.50 -0.72
N MET A 95 -30.37 28.25 -1.76
CA MET A 95 -30.18 27.71 -3.10
C MET A 95 -28.77 27.09 -3.25
N PRO A 96 -28.65 25.81 -3.62
CA PRO A 96 -27.35 25.19 -3.89
C PRO A 96 -26.71 25.72 -5.18
N GLU A 97 -25.50 26.25 -5.06
CA GLU A 97 -24.67 26.73 -6.16
C GLU A 97 -23.42 25.87 -6.30
N SER A 98 -23.14 25.37 -7.51
CA SER A 98 -21.89 24.66 -7.77
C SER A 98 -20.72 25.65 -7.71
N VAL A 99 -19.62 25.25 -7.07
CA VAL A 99 -18.38 26.04 -6.99
C VAL A 99 -17.21 25.22 -7.52
N SER A 100 -16.13 25.91 -7.91
CA SER A 100 -14.90 25.22 -8.30
C SER A 100 -14.20 24.61 -7.08
N VAL A 101 -13.28 23.66 -7.32
CA VAL A 101 -12.41 23.13 -6.27
C VAL A 101 -11.56 24.24 -5.63
N SER A 102 -11.06 25.18 -6.43
CA SER A 102 -10.29 26.34 -5.95
C SER A 102 -11.11 27.22 -5.03
N GLU A 103 -12.36 27.52 -5.38
CA GLU A 103 -13.28 28.30 -4.53
C GLU A 103 -13.61 27.59 -3.22
N PHE A 104 -13.83 26.27 -3.26
CA PHE A 104 -14.07 25.47 -2.07
C PHE A 104 -12.84 25.45 -1.14
N LEU A 105 -11.63 25.25 -1.69
CA LEU A 105 -10.41 25.26 -0.89
C LEU A 105 -10.09 26.67 -0.35
N ALA A 106 -10.35 27.72 -1.12
CA ALA A 106 -10.22 29.10 -0.68
C ALA A 106 -11.12 29.41 0.53
N SER A 107 -12.35 28.85 0.59
CA SER A 107 -13.22 29.05 1.74
C SER A 107 -12.65 28.40 3.02
N LYS A 108 -11.97 27.25 2.90
CA LYS A 108 -11.24 26.62 4.02
C LYS A 108 -10.06 27.49 4.48
N GLU A 109 -9.32 28.07 3.54
CA GLU A 109 -8.18 28.94 3.83
C GLU A 109 -8.60 30.21 4.58
N LEU A 110 -9.70 30.86 4.15
CA LEU A 110 -10.24 32.06 4.80
C LEU A 110 -10.50 31.88 6.29
N PHE A 111 -10.89 30.66 6.70
CA PHE A 111 -11.10 30.35 8.11
C PHE A 111 -9.79 30.26 8.89
N VAL A 112 -8.83 29.51 8.36
CA VAL A 112 -7.64 29.11 9.11
C VAL A 112 -6.55 30.15 9.04
N LYS A 113 -6.27 30.64 7.83
CA LYS A 113 -5.26 31.65 7.55
C LYS A 113 -5.68 32.41 6.29
N PRO A 114 -6.48 33.47 6.44
CA PRO A 114 -6.90 34.27 5.29
C PRO A 114 -5.65 34.81 4.56
N PRO A 115 -5.63 34.78 3.23
CA PRO A 115 -4.51 35.33 2.46
C PRO A 115 -4.40 36.83 2.73
N ASN A 116 -3.16 37.36 2.68
CA ASN A 116 -2.98 38.81 2.76
C ASN A 116 -3.56 39.48 1.50
N ASP A 117 -4.02 40.72 1.64
CA ASP A 117 -4.52 41.51 0.50
C ASP A 117 -3.47 41.60 -0.60
N GLY A 118 -3.77 41.03 -1.77
CA GLY A 118 -2.94 41.08 -2.98
C GLY A 118 -2.04 39.86 -3.23
N ASP A 119 -1.95 38.89 -2.31
CA ASP A 119 -1.16 37.67 -2.50
C ASP A 119 -1.93 36.65 -3.36
N SER A 120 -1.31 36.17 -4.45
CA SER A 120 -1.81 35.02 -5.21
C SER A 120 -1.28 33.71 -4.61
N VAL A 121 -2.19 32.80 -4.24
CA VAL A 121 -1.83 31.47 -3.75
C VAL A 121 -1.36 30.61 -4.94
N LEU A 122 -0.22 29.91 -4.78
CA LEU A 122 0.25 28.95 -5.78
C LEU A 122 -0.72 27.77 -5.87
N GLU A 123 -1.32 27.57 -7.05
CA GLU A 123 -2.13 26.38 -7.35
C GLU A 123 -1.30 25.31 -8.06
N ILE A 124 -1.35 24.10 -7.51
CA ILE A 124 -0.73 22.89 -8.06
C ILE A 124 -1.80 22.10 -8.81
N ASP A 125 -1.62 21.99 -10.13
CA ASP A 125 -2.55 21.33 -11.05
C ASP A 125 -1.81 20.38 -11.99
N PHE A 126 -2.00 19.08 -11.78
CA PHE A 126 -1.42 18.04 -12.63
C PHE A 126 -2.34 17.62 -13.80
N GLU A 127 -3.61 18.05 -13.82
CA GLU A 127 -4.58 17.61 -14.83
C GLU A 127 -4.16 17.92 -16.28
N PRO A 128 -3.61 19.12 -16.59
CA PRO A 128 -3.19 19.44 -17.96
C PRO A 128 -2.08 18.53 -18.50
N PHE A 129 -1.24 17.98 -17.63
CA PHE A 129 -0.11 17.12 -18.00
C PHE A 129 -0.53 15.67 -18.32
N GLY A 130 -1.76 15.27 -17.94
CA GLY A 130 -2.30 13.94 -18.20
C GLY A 130 -2.98 13.76 -19.57
N ARG A 131 -2.95 14.77 -20.44
CA ARG A 131 -3.74 14.79 -21.70
C ARG A 131 -3.44 13.67 -22.70
N HIS A 132 -2.23 13.10 -22.65
CA HIS A 132 -1.79 12.02 -23.54
C HIS A 132 -1.88 10.63 -22.90
N VAL A 133 -2.18 10.57 -21.59
CA VAL A 133 -2.29 9.32 -20.85
C VAL A 133 -3.73 8.80 -20.97
N PRO A 134 -3.95 7.54 -21.40
CA PRO A 134 -5.30 6.99 -21.46
C PRO A 134 -5.87 6.86 -20.06
N ARG A 135 -7.06 7.42 -19.82
CA ARG A 135 -7.72 7.38 -18.50
C ARG A 135 -8.77 6.29 -18.43
N LEU A 136 -8.84 5.64 -17.27
CA LEU A 136 -9.94 4.77 -16.92
C LEU A 136 -11.21 5.62 -16.69
N GLN A 137 -12.40 5.03 -16.87
CA GLN A 137 -13.68 5.76 -16.70
C GLN A 137 -14.57 5.15 -15.61
N GLU A 138 -14.36 3.87 -15.33
CA GLU A 138 -15.18 3.07 -14.43
C GLU A 138 -14.46 2.84 -13.11
N THR A 139 -15.15 3.09 -11.99
CA THR A 139 -14.60 2.96 -10.63
C THR A 139 -14.09 1.54 -10.36
N ARG A 140 -14.82 0.52 -10.81
CA ARG A 140 -14.42 -0.90 -10.69
C ARG A 140 -13.09 -1.24 -11.36
N SER A 141 -12.59 -0.38 -12.24
CA SER A 141 -11.34 -0.60 -12.98
C SER A 141 -10.15 0.12 -12.33
N ILE A 142 -10.37 0.98 -11.32
CA ILE A 142 -9.28 1.62 -10.56
C ILE A 142 -8.37 0.54 -9.97
N GLY A 143 -7.05 0.76 -10.04
CA GLY A 143 -6.05 -0.21 -9.60
C GLY A 143 -5.83 -1.38 -10.56
N GLN A 144 -6.43 -1.36 -11.75
CA GLN A 144 -6.19 -2.33 -12.84
C GLN A 144 -5.51 -1.67 -14.05
N GLY A 145 -4.62 -0.71 -13.78
CA GLY A 145 -4.05 0.17 -14.78
C GLY A 145 -3.33 -0.55 -15.92
N VAL A 146 -2.58 -1.61 -15.62
CA VAL A 146 -1.86 -2.40 -16.63
C VAL A 146 -2.78 -3.02 -17.69
N LEU A 147 -3.97 -3.49 -17.30
CA LEU A 147 -4.92 -4.09 -18.25
C LEU A 147 -5.43 -3.04 -19.25
N HIS A 148 -5.62 -1.81 -18.78
CA HIS A 148 -6.01 -0.69 -19.63
C HIS A 148 -4.86 -0.26 -20.54
N LEU A 149 -3.65 -0.19 -19.98
CA LEU A 149 -2.44 0.16 -20.72
C LEU A 149 -2.14 -0.83 -21.84
N ASN A 150 -2.26 -2.13 -21.58
CA ASN A 150 -2.08 -3.18 -22.60
C ASN A 150 -3.08 -3.04 -23.75
N ARG A 151 -4.34 -2.69 -23.46
CA ARG A 151 -5.34 -2.39 -24.50
C ARG A 151 -4.97 -1.17 -25.32
N HIS A 152 -4.53 -0.11 -24.66
CA HIS A 152 -4.11 1.11 -25.34
C HIS A 152 -2.90 0.87 -26.25
N LEU A 153 -1.86 0.19 -25.74
CA LEU A 153 -0.65 -0.14 -26.49
C LEU A 153 -0.96 -1.02 -27.70
N ALA A 154 -1.74 -2.10 -27.52
CA ALA A 154 -2.13 -2.98 -28.62
C ALA A 154 -2.93 -2.23 -29.70
N SER A 155 -3.89 -1.39 -29.29
CA SER A 155 -4.67 -0.54 -30.20
C SER A 155 -3.80 0.49 -30.94
N ALA A 156 -2.83 1.11 -30.25
CA ALA A 156 -1.89 2.04 -30.87
C ALA A 156 -0.99 1.36 -31.90
N MET A 157 -0.53 0.14 -31.61
CA MET A 157 0.23 -0.69 -32.57
C MET A 157 -0.63 -1.10 -33.77
N PHE A 158 -1.91 -1.42 -33.57
CA PHE A 158 -2.83 -1.75 -34.67
C PHE A 158 -3.14 -0.54 -35.57
N THR A 159 -3.38 0.62 -34.97
CA THR A 159 -3.76 1.84 -35.71
C THR A 159 -2.58 2.51 -36.42
N ARG A 160 -1.36 2.40 -35.90
CA ARG A 160 -0.13 2.91 -36.54
C ARG A 160 0.96 1.83 -36.56
N PRO A 161 0.80 0.77 -37.38
CA PRO A 161 1.71 -0.39 -37.41
C PRO A 161 3.17 -0.02 -37.61
N GLU A 162 3.46 0.88 -38.56
CA GLU A 162 4.84 1.29 -38.85
C GLU A 162 5.56 1.88 -37.63
N VAL A 163 4.86 2.72 -36.86
CA VAL A 163 5.43 3.35 -35.65
C VAL A 163 5.52 2.34 -34.52
N GLY A 164 4.46 1.56 -34.30
CA GLY A 164 4.39 0.56 -33.23
C GLY A 164 5.44 -0.54 -33.39
N HIS A 165 5.56 -1.11 -34.59
CA HIS A 165 6.52 -2.17 -34.89
C HIS A 165 7.96 -1.67 -34.84
N ALA A 166 8.24 -0.45 -35.35
CA ALA A 166 9.57 0.15 -35.23
C ALA A 166 9.95 0.39 -33.76
N ARG A 167 9.01 0.84 -32.92
CA ARG A 167 9.25 0.97 -31.46
C ARG A 167 9.54 -0.39 -30.81
N MET A 168 8.79 -1.44 -31.16
CA MET A 168 9.04 -2.79 -30.65
C MET A 168 10.43 -3.31 -31.07
N LEU A 169 10.80 -3.18 -32.35
CA LEU A 169 12.12 -3.54 -32.85
C LEU A 169 13.24 -2.80 -32.11
N ASN A 170 13.11 -1.49 -31.98
CA ASN A 170 14.11 -0.67 -31.28
C ASN A 170 14.20 -1.06 -29.80
N PHE A 171 13.06 -1.31 -29.14
CA PHE A 171 13.04 -1.77 -27.76
C PHE A 171 13.83 -3.07 -27.58
N LEU A 172 13.56 -4.07 -28.40
CA LEU A 172 14.24 -5.37 -28.36
C LEU A 172 15.75 -5.27 -28.64
N ARG A 173 16.20 -4.32 -29.48
CA ARG A 173 17.62 -4.10 -29.78
C ARG A 173 18.41 -3.41 -28.66
N MET A 174 17.75 -2.71 -27.75
CA MET A 174 18.43 -1.97 -26.69
C MET A 174 18.84 -2.83 -25.50
N HIS A 175 18.30 -4.05 -25.37
CA HIS A 175 18.50 -4.86 -24.18
C HIS A 175 19.86 -5.56 -24.18
N SER A 176 20.62 -5.35 -23.12
CA SER A 176 21.85 -6.07 -22.83
C SER A 176 21.99 -6.22 -21.32
N ILE A 177 22.60 -7.32 -20.88
CA ILE A 177 22.94 -7.57 -19.48
C ILE A 177 24.42 -7.95 -19.41
N ASP A 178 25.18 -7.30 -18.52
CA ASP A 178 26.63 -7.53 -18.37
C ASP A 178 27.43 -7.48 -19.69
N GLY A 179 26.99 -6.65 -20.64
CA GLY A 179 27.62 -6.51 -21.97
C GLY A 179 27.22 -7.60 -22.97
N GLN A 180 26.47 -8.61 -22.56
CA GLN A 180 25.84 -9.58 -23.44
C GLN A 180 24.60 -8.96 -24.08
N GLN A 181 24.58 -8.89 -25.41
CA GLN A 181 23.38 -8.50 -26.16
C GLN A 181 22.27 -9.54 -25.96
N LEU A 182 21.03 -9.07 -25.83
CA LEU A 182 19.85 -9.93 -25.70
C LEU A 182 18.84 -9.65 -26.81
N MET A 183 17.93 -10.61 -27.00
CA MET A 183 16.82 -10.59 -27.95
C MET A 183 17.26 -10.43 -29.40
N LEU A 184 17.53 -9.20 -29.86
CA LEU A 184 17.85 -8.88 -31.24
C LEU A 184 19.23 -8.24 -31.35
N ALA A 185 20.01 -8.70 -32.33
CA ALA A 185 21.30 -8.13 -32.63
C ALA A 185 21.17 -6.71 -33.21
N PRO A 186 22.12 -5.78 -32.92
CA PRO A 186 22.04 -4.40 -33.40
C PRO A 186 22.10 -4.23 -34.92
N HIS A 187 22.51 -5.25 -35.67
CA HIS A 187 22.60 -5.20 -37.14
C HIS A 187 21.28 -5.56 -37.84
N LEU A 188 20.28 -6.08 -37.12
CA LEU A 188 18.97 -6.38 -37.71
C LEU A 188 18.26 -5.07 -38.07
N GLY A 189 18.16 -4.81 -39.37
CA GLY A 189 17.91 -3.47 -39.92
C GLY A 189 16.54 -2.88 -39.61
N ASP A 190 15.48 -3.51 -40.11
CA ASP A 190 14.11 -2.99 -40.05
C ASP A 190 13.08 -4.10 -39.73
N VAL A 191 11.80 -3.69 -39.64
CA VAL A 191 10.68 -4.60 -39.31
C VAL A 191 10.48 -5.66 -40.40
N THR A 192 10.79 -5.34 -41.67
CA THR A 192 10.67 -6.29 -42.79
C THR A 192 11.71 -7.41 -42.65
N ALA A 193 12.95 -7.05 -42.35
CA ALA A 193 14.03 -7.99 -42.06
C ALA A 193 13.69 -8.84 -40.83
N LEU A 194 13.16 -8.24 -39.75
CA LEU A 194 12.71 -8.97 -38.57
C LEU A 194 11.64 -10.01 -38.90
N ARG A 195 10.62 -9.66 -39.69
CA ARG A 195 9.57 -10.61 -40.10
C ARG A 195 10.13 -11.77 -40.91
N ALA A 196 11.07 -11.50 -41.83
CA ALA A 196 11.72 -12.54 -42.62
C ALA A 196 12.54 -13.49 -41.73
N ALA A 197 13.35 -12.93 -40.83
CA ALA A 197 14.15 -13.68 -39.87
C ALA A 197 13.29 -14.54 -38.94
N LEU A 198 12.17 -14.01 -38.43
CA LEU A 198 11.24 -14.76 -37.57
C LEU A 198 10.64 -15.97 -38.28
N ARG A 199 10.21 -15.82 -39.54
CA ARG A 199 9.66 -16.95 -40.32
C ARG A 199 10.69 -18.06 -40.52
N GLU A 200 11.92 -17.68 -40.86
CA GLU A 200 13.00 -18.65 -41.05
C GLU A 200 13.37 -19.34 -39.73
N ALA A 201 13.46 -18.58 -38.63
CA ALA A 201 13.73 -19.12 -37.30
C ALA A 201 12.65 -20.11 -36.85
N MET A 202 11.36 -19.77 -37.05
CA MET A 202 10.26 -20.68 -36.72
C MET A 202 10.34 -21.99 -37.50
N GLN A 203 10.63 -21.94 -38.80
CA GLN A 203 10.81 -23.14 -39.62
C GLN A 203 11.99 -23.99 -39.14
N GLN A 204 13.09 -23.36 -38.72
CA GLN A 204 14.24 -24.08 -38.15
C GLN A 204 13.91 -24.73 -36.80
N LEU A 205 13.06 -24.10 -35.98
CA LEU A 205 12.65 -24.60 -34.66
C LEU A 205 11.65 -25.75 -34.75
N GLU A 206 10.73 -25.73 -35.71
CA GLU A 206 9.79 -26.84 -35.96
C GLU A 206 10.49 -28.16 -36.29
N ALA A 207 11.71 -28.09 -36.87
CA ALA A 207 12.52 -29.26 -37.20
C ALA A 207 13.37 -29.78 -36.02
N ARG A 208 13.31 -29.15 -34.85
CA ARG A 208 14.10 -29.51 -33.65
C ARG A 208 13.25 -30.25 -32.63
N ASP A 209 13.93 -31.02 -31.79
CA ASP A 209 13.29 -31.58 -30.60
C ASP A 209 12.86 -30.43 -29.65
N PRO A 210 11.64 -30.45 -29.09
CA PRO A 210 11.14 -29.40 -28.19
C PRO A 210 12.07 -29.05 -27.03
N ASP A 211 12.81 -30.02 -26.52
CA ASP A 211 13.70 -29.88 -25.35
C ASP A 211 15.14 -29.49 -25.76
N THR A 212 15.41 -29.29 -27.05
CA THR A 212 16.72 -28.83 -27.54
C THR A 212 17.12 -27.53 -26.83
N PRO A 213 18.26 -27.47 -26.12
CA PRO A 213 18.64 -26.31 -25.33
C PRO A 213 19.12 -25.15 -26.22
N TRP A 214 18.99 -23.91 -25.75
CA TRP A 214 19.38 -22.70 -26.47
C TRP A 214 20.82 -22.74 -27.00
N VAL A 215 21.76 -23.33 -26.26
CA VAL A 215 23.17 -23.43 -26.66
C VAL A 215 23.35 -24.12 -28.02
N ASP A 216 22.50 -25.10 -28.35
CA ASP A 216 22.53 -25.82 -29.62
C ASP A 216 21.79 -25.06 -30.75
N LEU A 217 20.95 -24.09 -30.39
CA LEU A 217 20.19 -23.24 -31.31
C LEU A 217 20.94 -21.93 -31.64
N ALA A 218 21.76 -21.45 -30.71
CA ALA A 218 22.37 -20.13 -30.70
C ALA A 218 23.13 -19.80 -31.99
N ALA A 219 23.93 -20.74 -32.50
CA ALA A 219 24.70 -20.51 -33.73
C ALA A 219 23.82 -20.38 -34.97
N ALA A 220 22.70 -21.09 -35.03
CA ALA A 220 21.78 -21.05 -36.16
C ALA A 220 20.90 -19.80 -36.13
N LEU A 221 20.28 -19.52 -34.99
CA LEU A 221 19.42 -18.36 -34.78
C LEU A 221 20.22 -17.04 -34.76
N GLY A 222 21.45 -17.06 -34.25
CA GLY A 222 22.35 -15.90 -34.26
C GLY A 222 22.70 -15.41 -35.67
N ARG A 223 22.79 -16.31 -36.67
CA ARG A 223 22.96 -15.90 -38.08
C ARG A 223 21.78 -15.12 -38.64
N LEU A 224 20.60 -15.29 -38.05
CA LEU A 224 19.39 -14.55 -38.38
C LEU A 224 19.23 -13.27 -37.55
N GLY A 225 20.17 -12.98 -36.64
CA GLY A 225 20.15 -11.81 -35.77
C GLY A 225 19.42 -12.01 -34.44
N PHE A 226 19.16 -13.25 -34.02
CA PHE A 226 18.58 -13.56 -32.71
C PHE A 226 19.64 -13.89 -31.67
N GLU A 227 19.64 -13.11 -30.60
CA GLU A 227 20.51 -13.25 -29.44
C GLU A 227 19.76 -13.97 -28.29
N PRO A 228 20.43 -14.40 -27.22
CA PRO A 228 19.78 -15.10 -26.10
C PRO A 228 18.62 -14.31 -25.47
N GLY A 229 17.66 -15.01 -24.88
CA GLY A 229 16.50 -14.41 -24.19
C GLY A 229 15.12 -14.77 -24.73
N TRP A 230 15.04 -15.61 -25.76
CA TRP A 230 13.78 -16.10 -26.32
C TRP A 230 13.21 -17.33 -25.59
N GLY A 231 14.08 -18.11 -24.97
CA GLY A 231 13.73 -19.38 -24.34
C GLY A 231 14.94 -20.26 -24.05
N ALA A 232 14.86 -21.04 -22.97
CA ALA A 232 15.88 -22.03 -22.62
C ALA A 232 15.90 -23.23 -23.58
N THR A 233 14.75 -23.54 -24.17
CA THR A 233 14.56 -24.68 -25.08
C THR A 233 13.97 -24.23 -26.42
N ALA A 234 14.01 -25.09 -27.42
CA ALA A 234 13.39 -24.85 -28.73
C ALA A 234 11.89 -24.55 -28.60
N ALA A 235 11.16 -25.31 -27.76
CA ALA A 235 9.74 -25.09 -27.51
C ALA A 235 9.47 -23.68 -26.95
N ARG A 236 10.21 -23.26 -25.92
CA ARG A 236 10.03 -21.95 -25.32
C ARG A 236 10.42 -20.82 -26.27
N THR A 237 11.50 -21.01 -27.02
CA THR A 237 11.95 -20.08 -28.07
C THR A 237 10.87 -19.89 -29.14
N SER A 238 10.32 -20.99 -29.64
CA SER A 238 9.25 -20.98 -30.64
C SER A 238 7.99 -20.28 -30.12
N GLU A 239 7.60 -20.53 -28.87
CA GLU A 239 6.44 -19.89 -28.25
C GLU A 239 6.63 -18.36 -28.14
N THR A 240 7.78 -17.90 -27.67
CA THR A 240 8.08 -16.47 -27.52
C THR A 240 8.21 -15.76 -28.87
N MET A 241 8.85 -16.40 -29.87
CA MET A 241 8.91 -15.88 -31.24
C MET A 241 7.53 -15.83 -31.90
N GLY A 242 6.69 -16.85 -31.67
CA GLY A 242 5.30 -16.90 -32.14
C GLY A 242 4.47 -15.73 -31.61
N LEU A 243 4.59 -15.40 -30.32
CA LEU A 243 3.94 -14.21 -29.75
C LEU A 243 4.36 -12.92 -30.45
N LEU A 244 5.65 -12.77 -30.81
CA LEU A 244 6.10 -11.59 -31.53
C LEU A 244 5.55 -11.55 -32.97
N VAL A 245 5.47 -12.69 -33.64
CA VAL A 245 4.83 -12.81 -34.97
C VAL A 245 3.37 -12.37 -34.88
N ASP A 246 2.62 -12.88 -33.89
CA ASP A 246 1.23 -12.51 -33.66
C ASP A 246 1.08 -11.02 -33.38
N ILE A 247 1.97 -10.43 -32.58
CA ILE A 247 1.95 -8.99 -32.28
C ILE A 247 2.21 -8.15 -33.53
N LEU A 248 3.14 -8.56 -34.39
CA LEU A 248 3.43 -7.84 -35.63
C LEU A 248 2.29 -7.99 -36.64
N GLU A 249 1.58 -9.11 -36.65
CA GLU A 249 0.47 -9.35 -37.57
C GLU A 249 -0.85 -8.71 -37.10
N ALA A 250 -1.25 -9.02 -35.87
CA ALA A 250 -2.51 -8.61 -35.26
C ALA A 250 -2.33 -8.42 -33.74
N PRO A 251 -1.82 -7.26 -33.28
CA PRO A 251 -1.53 -7.03 -31.87
C PRO A 251 -2.79 -7.14 -31.02
N SER A 252 -2.70 -7.95 -29.97
CA SER A 252 -3.74 -8.07 -28.95
C SER A 252 -3.19 -7.75 -27.55
N PRO A 253 -4.03 -7.30 -26.60
CA PRO A 253 -3.56 -6.97 -25.25
C PRO A 253 -2.92 -8.17 -24.55
N THR A 254 -3.51 -9.36 -24.71
CA THR A 254 -3.04 -10.60 -24.09
C THR A 254 -1.70 -11.05 -24.68
N ALA A 255 -1.54 -11.01 -26.02
CA ALA A 255 -0.29 -11.39 -26.66
C ALA A 255 0.83 -10.40 -26.28
N LEU A 256 0.54 -9.10 -26.27
CA LEU A 256 1.50 -8.08 -25.89
C LEU A 256 1.95 -8.22 -24.43
N GLU A 257 1.01 -8.42 -23.50
CA GLU A 257 1.31 -8.69 -22.09
C GLU A 257 2.18 -9.94 -21.93
N ALA A 258 1.77 -11.05 -22.54
CA ALA A 258 2.49 -12.31 -22.48
C ALA A 258 3.91 -12.21 -23.05
N PHE A 259 4.10 -11.46 -24.15
CA PHE A 259 5.41 -11.24 -24.75
C PHE A 259 6.28 -10.33 -23.88
N LEU A 260 5.78 -9.14 -23.50
CA LEU A 260 6.54 -8.19 -22.68
C LEU A 260 6.94 -8.79 -21.33
N ALA A 261 6.06 -9.59 -20.72
CA ALA A 261 6.35 -10.28 -19.45
C ALA A 261 7.52 -11.28 -19.55
N ARG A 262 7.85 -11.76 -20.76
CA ARG A 262 8.93 -12.72 -21.01
C ARG A 262 10.28 -12.09 -21.28
N ILE A 263 10.34 -10.80 -21.62
CA ILE A 263 11.62 -10.16 -21.98
C ILE A 263 12.56 -10.17 -20.76
N PRO A 264 13.77 -10.74 -20.88
CA PRO A 264 14.76 -10.78 -19.79
C PRO A 264 15.45 -9.41 -19.64
N MET A 265 14.76 -8.45 -19.02
CA MET A 265 15.26 -7.08 -18.86
C MET A 265 15.43 -6.61 -17.40
N ILE A 266 15.07 -7.45 -16.42
CA ILE A 266 15.14 -7.09 -14.99
C ILE A 266 16.11 -8.03 -14.29
N SER A 267 17.37 -7.60 -14.18
CA SER A 267 18.47 -8.32 -13.54
C SER A 267 18.98 -7.60 -12.29
N ARG A 268 18.85 -6.27 -12.24
CA ARG A 268 19.35 -5.43 -11.16
C ARG A 268 18.22 -4.58 -10.59
N LEU A 269 17.96 -4.73 -9.31
CA LEU A 269 16.84 -4.07 -8.63
C LEU A 269 17.36 -3.23 -7.46
N LEU A 270 16.93 -1.96 -7.40
CA LEU A 270 17.24 -1.04 -6.32
C LEU A 270 15.99 -0.70 -5.52
N ILE A 271 15.98 -0.99 -4.22
CA ILE A 271 14.87 -0.68 -3.30
C ILE A 271 15.31 0.38 -2.31
N LEU A 272 14.48 1.40 -2.08
CA LEU A 272 14.80 2.52 -1.19
C LEU A 272 13.89 2.47 0.04
N SER A 273 14.48 2.46 1.24
CA SER A 273 13.79 2.56 2.52
C SER A 273 14.67 3.32 3.55
N PRO A 274 14.80 4.66 3.44
CA PRO A 274 15.80 5.41 4.20
C PRO A 274 15.55 5.47 5.71
N HIS A 275 14.33 5.76 6.16
CA HIS A 275 14.00 5.92 7.58
C HIS A 275 13.98 4.61 8.37
N GLY A 276 13.92 4.75 9.70
CA GLY A 276 13.78 3.64 10.65
C GLY A 276 15.06 2.85 10.86
N TYR A 277 14.99 1.85 11.73
CA TYR A 277 16.03 0.86 11.95
C TYR A 277 15.78 -0.30 10.99
N PHE A 278 16.15 -0.17 9.72
CA PHE A 278 16.01 -1.29 8.79
C PHE A 278 17.02 -2.38 9.17
N GLY A 279 16.63 -3.65 9.28
CA GLY A 279 17.55 -4.74 9.66
C GLY A 279 16.79 -6.05 9.80
N GLN A 280 17.51 -7.16 9.98
CA GLN A 280 16.87 -8.48 10.02
C GLN A 280 16.57 -8.95 11.45
N ASP A 281 17.37 -8.52 12.43
CA ASP A 281 17.25 -8.92 13.83
C ASP A 281 17.24 -7.70 14.76
N ASN A 282 16.50 -7.79 15.88
CA ASN A 282 16.44 -6.79 16.96
C ASN A 282 15.98 -5.36 16.55
N VAL A 283 15.30 -5.23 15.42
CA VAL A 283 14.81 -3.93 14.93
C VAL A 283 13.30 -3.71 15.03
N LEU A 284 12.49 -4.77 14.88
CA LEU A 284 11.03 -4.65 14.85
C LEU A 284 10.50 -4.07 16.16
N GLY A 285 9.69 -3.01 16.08
CA GLY A 285 9.16 -2.31 17.25
C GLY A 285 10.10 -1.24 17.83
N ARG A 286 11.21 -0.92 17.15
CA ARG A 286 11.93 0.35 17.36
C ARG A 286 11.17 1.50 16.68
N PRO A 287 11.45 2.77 17.03
CA PRO A 287 10.86 3.93 16.36
C PRO A 287 10.96 3.83 14.83
N ASP A 288 9.87 4.16 14.14
CA ASP A 288 9.72 4.11 12.69
C ASP A 288 10.03 2.75 12.04
N THR A 289 9.98 1.66 12.82
CA THR A 289 10.38 0.32 12.38
C THR A 289 9.27 -0.68 12.61
N GLY A 290 8.61 -1.10 11.52
CA GLY A 290 7.45 -2.00 11.59
C GLY A 290 7.23 -2.81 10.33
N GLY A 291 5.97 -2.92 9.92
CA GLY A 291 5.54 -3.76 8.81
C GLY A 291 6.23 -3.49 7.47
N GLN A 292 6.72 -2.26 7.23
CA GLN A 292 7.50 -1.92 6.03
C GLN A 292 8.80 -2.75 5.91
N VAL A 293 9.53 -2.97 7.02
CA VAL A 293 10.76 -3.78 6.99
C VAL A 293 10.42 -5.23 6.67
N VAL A 294 9.38 -5.78 7.32
CA VAL A 294 8.90 -7.15 7.07
C VAL A 294 8.48 -7.30 5.61
N TYR A 295 7.69 -6.34 5.10
CA TYR A 295 7.25 -6.31 3.71
C TYR A 295 8.42 -6.38 2.75
N ILE A 296 9.43 -5.50 2.92
CA ILE A 296 10.56 -5.44 1.98
C ILE A 296 11.41 -6.71 2.06
N LEU A 297 11.70 -7.23 3.26
CA LEU A 297 12.50 -8.45 3.40
C LEU A 297 11.81 -9.66 2.73
N ASP A 298 10.50 -9.82 2.93
CA ASP A 298 9.76 -10.94 2.34
C ASP A 298 9.55 -10.72 0.82
N GLN A 299 9.34 -9.46 0.39
CA GLN A 299 9.30 -9.05 -1.02
C GLN A 299 10.60 -9.41 -1.75
N VAL A 300 11.75 -9.10 -1.17
CA VAL A 300 13.06 -9.31 -1.80
C VAL A 300 13.34 -10.79 -2.03
N ARG A 301 13.02 -11.66 -1.06
CA ARG A 301 13.18 -13.11 -1.20
C ARG A 301 12.35 -13.65 -2.37
N ALA A 302 11.09 -13.23 -2.47
CA ALA A 302 10.21 -13.66 -3.54
C ALA A 302 10.62 -13.09 -4.91
N LEU A 303 11.06 -11.82 -4.95
CA LEU A 303 11.55 -11.20 -6.17
C LEU A 303 12.82 -11.85 -6.69
N GLU A 304 13.78 -12.18 -5.83
CA GLU A 304 15.02 -12.84 -6.27
C GLU A 304 14.73 -14.20 -6.93
N HIS A 305 13.86 -14.99 -6.31
CA HIS A 305 13.44 -16.28 -6.84
C HIS A 305 12.76 -16.14 -8.20
N GLU A 306 11.77 -15.26 -8.31
CA GLU A 306 11.05 -15.02 -9.57
C GLU A 306 11.96 -14.44 -10.67
N MET A 307 12.89 -13.55 -10.32
CA MET A 307 13.86 -12.99 -11.26
C MET A 307 14.75 -14.09 -11.83
N ARG A 308 15.27 -14.98 -10.97
CA ARG A 308 16.10 -16.11 -11.37
C ARG A 308 15.33 -17.07 -12.27
N ASP A 309 14.13 -17.48 -11.84
CA ASP A 309 13.32 -18.46 -12.57
C ASP A 309 12.94 -17.94 -13.96
N ARG A 310 12.56 -16.66 -14.06
CA ARG A 310 12.28 -16.04 -15.37
C ARG A 310 13.50 -15.98 -16.27
N MET A 311 14.68 -15.62 -15.74
CA MET A 311 15.91 -15.59 -16.54
C MET A 311 16.25 -17.00 -17.04
N ALA A 312 16.17 -18.00 -16.16
CA ALA A 312 16.43 -19.40 -16.48
C ALA A 312 15.48 -19.92 -17.56
N ILE A 313 14.17 -19.65 -17.47
CA ILE A 313 13.17 -20.03 -18.48
C ILE A 313 13.47 -19.41 -19.86
N GLN A 314 14.08 -18.22 -19.90
CA GLN A 314 14.46 -17.55 -21.15
C GLN A 314 15.85 -17.93 -21.66
N GLY A 315 16.55 -18.85 -20.99
CA GLY A 315 17.89 -19.29 -21.38
C GLY A 315 18.98 -18.25 -21.10
N VAL A 316 18.73 -17.32 -20.18
CA VAL A 316 19.68 -16.27 -19.78
C VAL A 316 20.28 -16.67 -18.43
N GLN A 317 21.60 -16.91 -18.42
CA GLN A 317 22.34 -17.29 -17.23
C GLN A 317 22.94 -16.03 -16.59
N VAL A 318 22.17 -15.36 -15.75
CA VAL A 318 22.60 -14.18 -14.99
C VAL A 318 22.10 -14.31 -13.56
N ASP A 319 22.99 -14.03 -12.61
CA ASP A 319 22.63 -13.92 -11.20
C ASP A 319 21.91 -12.57 -10.97
N PRO A 320 20.62 -12.58 -10.58
CA PRO A 320 19.93 -11.33 -10.28
C PRO A 320 20.60 -10.65 -9.08
N LYS A 321 20.61 -9.32 -9.03
CA LYS A 321 21.12 -8.56 -7.89
C LYS A 321 20.05 -7.64 -7.35
N ILE A 322 19.81 -7.72 -6.05
CA ILE A 322 18.88 -6.83 -5.36
C ILE A 322 19.64 -6.06 -4.28
N VAL A 323 19.54 -4.74 -4.32
CA VAL A 323 20.14 -3.86 -3.32
C VAL A 323 19.03 -3.08 -2.62
N VAL A 324 18.87 -3.31 -1.32
CA VAL A 324 18.00 -2.53 -0.46
C VAL A 324 18.83 -1.44 0.21
N VAL A 325 18.63 -0.20 -0.20
CA VAL A 325 19.35 0.94 0.38
C VAL A 325 18.55 1.60 1.49
N THR A 326 19.23 1.79 2.61
CA THR A 326 18.70 2.41 3.82
C THR A 326 19.78 3.28 4.47
N ARG A 327 19.46 3.95 5.57
CA ARG A 327 20.40 4.78 6.31
C ARG A 327 21.40 3.93 7.13
N LEU A 328 22.66 4.35 7.15
CA LEU A 328 23.65 3.91 8.13
C LEU A 328 23.48 4.71 9.43
N ILE A 329 23.31 4.02 10.56
CA ILE A 329 23.16 4.63 11.89
C ILE A 329 24.33 4.17 12.77
N PRO A 330 25.44 4.93 12.83
CA PRO A 330 26.63 4.57 13.60
C PRO A 330 26.39 4.30 15.09
N GLU A 331 25.46 5.04 15.71
CA GLU A 331 25.14 4.92 17.15
C GLU A 331 24.05 3.88 17.45
N SER A 332 23.67 3.08 16.46
CA SER A 332 22.71 2.01 16.69
C SER A 332 23.32 0.90 17.55
N ASP A 333 22.74 0.69 18.73
CA ASP A 333 23.14 -0.37 19.66
C ASP A 333 22.16 -1.55 19.63
N GLY A 334 22.71 -2.76 19.74
CA GLY A 334 21.96 -4.02 19.71
C GLY A 334 21.35 -4.39 18.35
N THR A 335 21.74 -3.73 17.25
CA THR A 335 21.30 -4.04 15.88
C THR A 335 22.46 -4.00 14.89
N THR A 336 22.19 -4.41 13.65
CA THR A 336 23.14 -4.34 12.52
C THR A 336 23.07 -3.01 11.75
N CYS A 337 22.33 -2.00 12.24
CA CYS A 337 22.12 -0.75 11.51
C CYS A 337 23.38 0.13 11.37
N ASN A 338 24.45 -0.21 12.09
CA ASN A 338 25.78 0.39 12.00
C ASN A 338 26.71 -0.34 11.02
N MET A 339 26.26 -1.45 10.40
CA MET A 339 27.04 -2.21 9.42
C MET A 339 26.72 -1.72 7.99
N PRO A 340 27.71 -1.23 7.22
CA PRO A 340 27.47 -0.70 5.86
C PRO A 340 26.84 -1.68 4.88
N LEU A 341 27.11 -2.98 5.06
CA LEU A 341 26.65 -4.04 4.17
C LEU A 341 26.19 -5.24 4.99
N GLU A 342 25.01 -5.76 4.68
CA GLU A 342 24.41 -6.91 5.36
C GLU A 342 23.69 -7.79 4.33
N LYS A 343 24.02 -9.09 4.28
CA LYS A 343 23.36 -10.04 3.36
C LYS A 343 21.96 -10.36 3.86
N ILE A 344 20.97 -10.38 2.95
CA ILE A 344 19.60 -10.75 3.31
C ILE A 344 19.50 -12.28 3.43
N GLN A 345 19.06 -12.76 4.58
CA GLN A 345 18.85 -14.16 4.88
C GLN A 345 17.79 -14.77 3.96
N GLY A 346 18.04 -15.99 3.50
CA GLY A 346 17.17 -16.67 2.53
C GLY A 346 17.33 -16.17 1.09
N THR A 347 18.41 -15.43 0.78
CA THR A 347 18.74 -14.96 -0.57
C THR A 347 20.20 -15.25 -0.93
N ASP A 348 20.50 -15.32 -2.22
CA ASP A 348 21.86 -15.57 -2.72
C ASP A 348 22.59 -14.28 -3.07
N HIS A 349 21.88 -13.29 -3.61
CA HIS A 349 22.41 -12.07 -4.22
C HIS A 349 21.65 -10.81 -3.82
N ALA A 350 20.90 -10.84 -2.71
CA ALA A 350 20.27 -9.66 -2.14
C ALA A 350 21.01 -9.12 -0.90
N TRP A 351 21.20 -7.80 -0.86
CA TRP A 351 21.98 -7.12 0.15
C TRP A 351 21.30 -5.85 0.65
N ILE A 352 21.38 -5.61 1.95
CA ILE A 352 21.11 -4.31 2.56
C ILE A 352 22.39 -3.49 2.47
N VAL A 353 22.29 -2.29 1.89
CA VAL A 353 23.37 -1.32 1.76
C VAL A 353 23.00 -0.07 2.55
N ARG A 354 23.85 0.29 3.51
CA ARG A 354 23.58 1.42 4.40
C ARG A 354 24.47 2.60 4.05
N VAL A 355 23.83 3.71 3.71
CA VAL A 355 24.53 4.95 3.35
C VAL A 355 24.33 5.98 4.47
N PRO A 356 25.38 6.64 4.96
CA PRO A 356 25.24 7.63 6.02
C PRO A 356 24.58 8.93 5.51
N PHE A 357 23.82 9.56 6.39
CA PHE A 357 23.49 10.98 6.24
C PHE A 357 24.68 11.84 6.63
N HIS A 358 24.73 13.03 6.04
CA HIS A 358 25.76 14.01 6.32
C HIS A 358 25.14 15.36 6.66
N HIS A 359 25.72 16.05 7.63
CA HIS A 359 25.49 17.47 7.87
C HIS A 359 26.02 18.30 6.68
N SER A 360 25.65 19.58 6.64
CA SER A 360 26.10 20.51 5.59
C SER A 360 27.62 20.72 5.57
N ASN A 361 28.30 20.49 6.69
CA ASN A 361 29.76 20.54 6.81
C ASN A 361 30.46 19.23 6.33
N GLY A 362 29.70 18.20 5.95
CA GLY A 362 30.21 16.90 5.51
C GLY A 362 30.42 15.87 6.62
N GLU A 363 30.13 16.18 7.88
CA GLU A 363 30.21 15.21 8.97
C GLU A 363 29.04 14.23 8.94
N ILE A 364 29.28 12.96 9.31
CA ILE A 364 28.24 11.93 9.36
C ILE A 364 27.28 12.21 10.51
N VAL A 365 25.98 12.15 10.23
CA VAL A 365 24.94 12.19 11.27
C VAL A 365 24.82 10.82 11.93
N ARG A 366 25.22 10.72 13.19
CA ARG A 366 25.48 9.44 13.86
C ARG A 366 24.26 8.82 14.55
N GLN A 367 23.43 9.69 15.14
CA GLN A 367 22.23 9.34 15.88
C GLN A 367 21.06 9.00 14.95
N TRP A 368 20.08 8.24 15.46
CA TRP A 368 18.81 8.06 14.75
C TRP A 368 18.07 9.40 14.58
N ILE A 369 17.29 9.52 13.51
CA ILE A 369 16.47 10.70 13.19
C ILE A 369 15.08 10.17 12.85
N SER A 370 14.05 10.84 13.37
CA SER A 370 12.65 10.57 13.05
C SER A 370 12.40 10.68 11.55
N ARG A 371 11.50 9.84 11.02
CA ARG A 371 11.04 9.93 9.63
C ARG A 371 10.43 11.29 9.29
N PHE A 372 9.93 12.02 10.30
CA PHE A 372 9.41 13.38 10.14
C PHE A 372 10.50 14.44 10.01
N GLU A 373 11.73 14.17 10.43
CA GLU A 373 12.84 15.16 10.47
C GLU A 373 13.91 14.88 9.40
N ILE A 374 13.69 13.88 8.55
CA ILE A 374 14.68 13.33 7.64
C ILE A 374 14.95 14.19 6.39
N TRP A 375 14.03 15.11 6.09
CA TRP A 375 13.96 15.85 4.83
C TRP A 375 15.23 16.60 4.41
N PRO A 376 15.96 17.30 5.31
CA PRO A 376 17.19 18.03 4.92
C PRO A 376 18.27 17.13 4.30
N TYR A 377 18.28 15.84 4.65
CA TYR A 377 19.35 14.92 4.31
C TYR A 377 19.14 14.19 2.98
N LEU A 378 17.89 14.11 2.49
CA LEU A 378 17.49 13.20 1.41
C LEU A 378 18.15 13.52 0.06
N GLU A 379 18.37 14.79 -0.28
CA GLU A 379 18.98 15.17 -1.57
C GLU A 379 20.45 14.73 -1.64
N ALA A 380 21.22 15.01 -0.59
CA ALA A 380 22.62 14.59 -0.47
C ALA A 380 22.73 13.06 -0.32
N PHE A 381 21.82 12.45 0.43
CA PHE A 381 21.70 11.01 0.52
C PHE A 381 21.48 10.38 -0.87
N ALA A 382 20.55 10.88 -1.69
CA ALA A 382 20.33 10.37 -3.03
C ALA A 382 21.60 10.42 -3.90
N VAL A 383 22.42 11.47 -3.79
CA VAL A 383 23.72 11.53 -4.50
C VAL A 383 24.66 10.42 -4.04
N ASN A 384 24.78 10.19 -2.73
CA ASN A 384 25.64 9.14 -2.20
C ASN A 384 25.11 7.74 -2.55
N VAL A 385 23.79 7.53 -2.43
CA VAL A 385 23.13 6.29 -2.82
C VAL A 385 23.37 5.97 -4.29
N GLN A 386 23.33 6.94 -5.19
CA GLN A 386 23.63 6.71 -6.60
C GLN A 386 25.00 6.05 -6.78
N ARG A 387 26.03 6.56 -6.10
CA ARG A 387 27.40 6.01 -6.19
C ARG A 387 27.47 4.60 -5.61
N GLU A 388 26.98 4.41 -4.40
CA GLU A 388 27.06 3.11 -3.71
C GLU A 388 26.23 2.04 -4.41
N ALA A 389 25.00 2.37 -4.82
CA ALA A 389 24.11 1.43 -5.52
C ALA A 389 24.70 0.98 -6.86
N LEU A 390 25.27 1.89 -7.66
CA LEU A 390 25.93 1.53 -8.92
C LEU A 390 27.12 0.60 -8.70
N ALA A 391 27.91 0.83 -7.64
CA ALA A 391 29.04 -0.03 -7.28
C ALA A 391 28.58 -1.44 -6.87
N GLN A 392 27.56 -1.54 -6.00
CA GLN A 392 27.08 -2.83 -5.49
C GLN A 392 26.32 -3.64 -6.55
N LEU A 393 25.54 -2.98 -7.41
CA LEU A 393 24.85 -3.64 -8.52
C LEU A 393 25.81 -4.02 -9.67
N GLY A 394 26.97 -3.37 -9.76
CA GLY A 394 27.90 -3.53 -10.89
C GLY A 394 27.40 -2.83 -12.17
N GLY A 395 26.56 -1.81 -12.03
CA GLY A 395 25.98 -1.07 -13.14
C GLY A 395 24.64 -0.41 -12.80
N ARG A 396 24.00 0.15 -13.83
CA ARG A 396 22.69 0.80 -13.71
C ARG A 396 21.62 -0.22 -13.26
N PRO A 397 20.72 0.11 -12.32
CA PRO A 397 19.55 -0.71 -12.02
C PRO A 397 18.57 -0.73 -13.21
N ASP A 398 17.81 -1.81 -13.31
CA ASP A 398 16.74 -1.97 -14.31
C ASP A 398 15.38 -1.48 -13.77
N LEU A 399 15.23 -1.51 -12.43
CA LEU A 399 14.06 -1.03 -11.71
C LEU A 399 14.47 -0.37 -10.40
N ILE A 400 13.82 0.75 -10.07
CA ILE A 400 13.92 1.42 -8.76
C ILE A 400 12.56 1.35 -8.07
N ILE A 401 12.53 0.88 -6.82
CA ILE A 401 11.32 0.82 -5.99
C ILE A 401 11.48 1.76 -4.79
N GLY A 402 10.69 2.83 -4.77
CA GLY A 402 10.54 3.70 -3.61
C GLY A 402 9.56 3.12 -2.59
N ASN A 403 9.89 3.24 -1.30
CA ASN A 403 8.99 2.87 -0.21
C ASN A 403 8.79 4.06 0.72
N TYR A 404 7.53 4.36 1.05
CA TYR A 404 7.12 5.52 1.86
C TYR A 404 7.56 6.86 1.27
N SER A 405 7.23 7.98 1.92
CA SER A 405 7.45 9.33 1.41
C SER A 405 8.92 9.63 1.09
N ASP A 406 9.83 9.31 2.00
CA ASP A 406 11.27 9.56 1.89
C ASP A 406 11.93 8.66 0.83
N GLY A 407 11.61 7.36 0.84
CA GLY A 407 12.10 6.42 -0.17
C GLY A 407 11.56 6.70 -1.56
N ASN A 408 10.28 7.11 -1.67
CA ASN A 408 9.68 7.54 -2.94
C ASN A 408 10.35 8.80 -3.50
N LEU A 409 10.66 9.77 -2.64
CA LEU A 409 11.37 10.98 -3.08
C LEU A 409 12.79 10.64 -3.57
N VAL A 410 13.55 9.85 -2.80
CA VAL A 410 14.90 9.41 -3.21
C VAL A 410 14.85 8.59 -4.50
N ALA A 411 13.85 7.71 -4.64
CA ALA A 411 13.61 6.95 -5.86
C ALA A 411 13.32 7.86 -7.06
N SER A 412 12.52 8.93 -6.89
CA SER A 412 12.27 9.92 -7.95
C SER A 412 13.55 10.61 -8.40
N LEU A 413 14.37 11.09 -7.47
CA LEU A 413 15.64 11.74 -7.78
C LEU A 413 16.61 10.80 -8.51
N LEU A 414 16.66 9.53 -8.14
CA LEU A 414 17.52 8.53 -8.78
C LEU A 414 16.99 8.11 -10.15
N SER A 415 15.68 7.89 -10.26
CA SER A 415 14.99 7.54 -11.51
C SER A 415 15.24 8.59 -12.58
N GLU A 416 15.14 9.87 -12.23
CA GLU A 416 15.41 10.98 -13.13
C GLU A 416 16.87 11.00 -13.60
N ARG A 417 17.83 10.88 -12.66
CA ARG A 417 19.28 10.95 -12.97
C ARG A 417 19.78 9.74 -13.77
N LEU A 418 19.23 8.56 -13.52
CA LEU A 418 19.69 7.31 -14.12
C LEU A 418 18.85 6.91 -15.35
N GLY A 419 17.68 7.51 -15.55
CA GLY A 419 16.75 7.15 -16.62
C GLY A 419 16.17 5.74 -16.46
N VAL A 420 15.82 5.35 -15.23
CA VAL A 420 15.38 3.98 -14.88
C VAL A 420 13.89 3.95 -14.57
N THR A 421 13.20 2.85 -14.84
CA THR A 421 11.79 2.68 -14.48
C THR A 421 11.61 2.76 -12.96
N GLN A 422 10.60 3.50 -12.51
CA GLN A 422 10.29 3.72 -11.10
C GLN A 422 8.93 3.14 -10.69
N CYS A 423 8.94 2.36 -9.63
CA CYS A 423 7.77 1.96 -8.87
C CYS A 423 7.73 2.70 -7.54
N ASN A 424 6.55 3.13 -7.10
CA ASN A 424 6.35 3.62 -5.74
C ASN A 424 5.38 2.71 -4.97
N ILE A 425 5.70 2.50 -3.69
CA ILE A 425 4.84 1.83 -2.70
C ILE A 425 4.72 2.79 -1.52
N ALA A 426 3.53 3.33 -1.26
CA ALA A 426 3.37 4.30 -0.18
C ALA A 426 3.47 3.65 1.21
N HIS A 427 2.96 2.43 1.39
CA HIS A 427 2.69 1.77 2.68
C HIS A 427 1.64 2.49 3.54
N ALA A 428 1.77 3.81 3.69
CA ALA A 428 0.80 4.68 4.32
C ALA A 428 0.96 6.12 3.79
N LEU A 429 -0.14 6.87 3.77
CA LEU A 429 -0.11 8.32 3.51
C LEU A 429 -0.63 9.08 4.73
N GLU A 430 0.26 9.88 5.34
CA GLU A 430 0.02 10.48 6.67
C GLU A 430 -1.14 11.49 6.67
N GLN A 431 -1.47 12.11 5.53
CA GLN A 431 -2.60 13.04 5.42
C GLN A 431 -3.93 12.43 5.90
N THR A 432 -4.13 11.12 5.67
CA THR A 432 -5.35 10.43 6.11
C THR A 432 -5.32 9.95 7.56
N LYS A 433 -4.13 9.84 8.14
CA LYS A 433 -3.95 9.42 9.54
C LYS A 433 -4.09 10.59 10.50
N TYR A 434 -3.66 11.78 10.08
CA TYR A 434 -3.77 13.01 10.86
C TYR A 434 -4.86 13.89 10.27
N LEU A 435 -6.07 13.80 10.85
CA LEU A 435 -7.25 14.53 10.38
C LEU A 435 -6.97 16.04 10.29
N HIS A 436 -7.32 16.64 9.14
CA HIS A 436 -7.11 18.06 8.83
C HIS A 436 -5.65 18.56 8.93
N SER A 437 -4.67 17.66 8.98
CA SER A 437 -3.25 18.01 9.06
C SER A 437 -2.76 18.88 7.91
N ALA A 438 -3.31 18.75 6.71
CA ALA A 438 -2.99 19.66 5.59
C ALA A 438 -3.51 21.08 5.86
N LEU A 439 -4.74 21.20 6.36
CA LEU A 439 -5.35 22.50 6.62
C LEU A 439 -4.68 23.21 7.81
N TYR A 440 -4.34 22.46 8.86
CA TYR A 440 -3.67 22.95 10.07
C TYR A 440 -2.17 22.62 10.07
N TRP A 441 -1.55 22.54 8.90
CA TRP A 441 -0.16 22.07 8.77
C TRP A 441 0.81 22.89 9.61
N GLU A 442 0.68 24.22 9.62
CA GLU A 442 1.59 25.14 10.32
C GLU A 442 1.65 24.86 11.84
N ALA A 443 0.51 24.53 12.45
CA ALA A 443 0.44 24.16 13.87
C ALA A 443 1.08 22.80 14.17
N ASN A 444 1.19 21.93 13.17
CA ASN A 444 1.78 20.60 13.26
C ASN A 444 3.22 20.55 12.75
N ASP A 445 3.69 21.59 12.06
CA ASP A 445 4.92 21.54 11.27
C ASP A 445 6.17 21.49 12.15
N ALA A 446 6.13 22.06 13.36
CA ALA A 446 7.23 21.96 14.33
C ALA A 446 7.51 20.52 14.82
N THR A 447 6.52 19.63 14.75
CA THR A 447 6.63 18.25 15.23
C THR A 447 6.72 17.24 14.09
N TYR A 448 5.91 17.44 13.04
CA TYR A 448 5.71 16.43 11.99
C TYR A 448 6.24 16.86 10.63
N HIS A 449 6.54 18.14 10.43
CA HIS A 449 7.03 18.69 9.15
C HIS A 449 6.18 18.26 7.94
N PHE A 450 4.85 18.28 8.09
CA PHE A 450 3.91 17.82 7.07
C PHE A 450 4.02 18.59 5.75
N ALA A 451 4.46 19.86 5.78
CA ALA A 451 4.71 20.59 4.53
C ALA A 451 5.77 19.89 3.66
N CYS A 452 6.86 19.41 4.26
CA CYS A 452 7.88 18.64 3.55
C CYS A 452 7.31 17.33 3.03
N GLN A 453 6.61 16.59 3.89
CA GLN A 453 6.09 15.27 3.58
C GLN A 453 5.06 15.30 2.45
N TYR A 454 4.06 16.18 2.51
CA TYR A 454 3.01 16.24 1.49
C TYR A 454 3.52 16.76 0.15
N THR A 455 4.53 17.64 0.17
CA THR A 455 5.26 18.03 -1.03
C THR A 455 6.01 16.84 -1.63
N ALA A 456 6.72 16.06 -0.80
CA ALA A 456 7.45 14.86 -1.24
C ALA A 456 6.51 13.78 -1.79
N ASP A 457 5.37 13.56 -1.15
CA ASP A 457 4.33 12.63 -1.61
C ASP A 457 3.80 13.01 -2.99
N LEU A 458 3.46 14.29 -3.20
CA LEU A 458 3.00 14.80 -4.50
C LEU A 458 4.05 14.62 -5.59
N ILE A 459 5.32 14.88 -5.27
CA ILE A 459 6.43 14.64 -6.20
C ILE A 459 6.52 13.15 -6.52
N GLY A 460 6.55 12.30 -5.50
CA GLY A 460 6.64 10.85 -5.65
C GLY A 460 5.53 10.28 -6.53
N MET A 461 4.26 10.56 -6.19
CA MET A 461 3.09 9.98 -6.87
C MET A 461 3.00 10.39 -8.35
N ASN A 462 3.41 11.62 -8.69
CA ASN A 462 3.36 12.11 -10.06
C ASN A 462 4.61 11.76 -10.88
N HIS A 463 5.74 11.52 -10.23
CA HIS A 463 6.98 11.08 -10.89
C HIS A 463 6.99 9.57 -11.22
N ALA A 464 6.32 8.75 -10.40
CA ALA A 464 6.32 7.29 -10.57
C ALA A 464 5.83 6.84 -11.96
N ASP A 465 6.50 5.84 -12.53
CA ASP A 465 6.05 5.21 -13.77
C ASP A 465 4.81 4.34 -13.52
N PHE A 466 4.79 3.65 -12.37
CA PHE A 466 3.64 2.95 -11.81
C PHE A 466 3.65 2.95 -10.27
N ILE A 467 2.48 2.79 -9.68
CA ILE A 467 2.25 2.77 -8.24
C ILE A 467 1.65 1.42 -7.88
N ILE A 468 2.18 0.80 -6.84
CA ILE A 468 1.61 -0.40 -6.25
C ILE A 468 0.94 -0.06 -4.93
N THR A 469 -0.30 -0.53 -4.81
CA THR A 469 -1.07 -0.49 -3.56
C THR A 469 -1.42 -1.91 -3.13
N SER A 470 -1.63 -2.10 -1.84
CA SER A 470 -2.00 -3.42 -1.30
C SER A 470 -3.50 -3.71 -1.50
N THR A 471 -4.32 -2.66 -1.56
CA THR A 471 -5.79 -2.70 -1.64
C THR A 471 -6.35 -1.64 -2.60
N TYR A 472 -7.60 -1.81 -2.99
CA TYR A 472 -8.37 -0.79 -3.70
C TYR A 472 -8.67 0.41 -2.78
N GLN A 473 -8.94 0.16 -1.51
CA GLN A 473 -9.25 1.13 -0.46
C GLN A 473 -8.11 2.13 -0.27
N GLU A 474 -6.86 1.70 -0.40
CA GLU A 474 -5.70 2.59 -0.40
C GLU A 474 -5.78 3.63 -1.53
N ILE A 475 -6.33 3.29 -2.70
CA ILE A 475 -6.49 4.21 -3.84
C ILE A 475 -7.76 5.04 -3.68
N ALA A 476 -8.91 4.37 -3.62
CA ALA A 476 -10.24 4.93 -3.86
C ALA A 476 -11.22 4.72 -2.69
N GLY A 477 -10.75 4.18 -1.57
CA GLY A 477 -11.57 4.01 -0.38
C GLY A 477 -12.73 3.04 -0.59
N THR A 478 -13.89 3.40 -0.07
CA THR A 478 -15.14 2.66 -0.25
C THR A 478 -16.17 3.52 -0.99
N ALA A 479 -17.42 3.06 -1.09
CA ALA A 479 -18.52 3.90 -1.57
C ALA A 479 -18.70 5.16 -0.69
N HIS A 480 -18.41 5.08 0.61
CA HIS A 480 -18.73 6.13 1.58
C HIS A 480 -17.50 6.82 2.18
N SER A 481 -16.36 6.13 2.24
CA SER A 481 -15.11 6.66 2.79
C SER A 481 -14.11 6.98 1.69
N ILE A 482 -13.38 8.08 1.86
CA ILE A 482 -12.28 8.49 0.98
C ILE A 482 -11.11 7.49 0.99
N GLY A 483 -10.46 7.31 -0.16
CA GLY A 483 -9.19 6.57 -0.26
C GLY A 483 -7.97 7.37 0.19
N GLN A 484 -6.85 6.70 0.45
CA GLN A 484 -5.62 7.38 0.86
C GLN A 484 -5.08 8.27 -0.26
N TYR A 485 -4.87 7.73 -1.45
CA TYR A 485 -4.47 8.54 -2.61
C TYR A 485 -5.55 9.54 -3.01
N GLU A 486 -6.83 9.18 -2.90
CA GLU A 486 -7.95 10.11 -3.18
C GLU A 486 -7.90 11.39 -2.34
N SER A 487 -7.43 11.32 -1.10
CA SER A 487 -7.25 12.52 -0.26
C SER A 487 -6.24 13.53 -0.83
N TYR A 488 -5.29 13.08 -1.65
CA TYR A 488 -4.32 13.95 -2.32
C TYR A 488 -4.85 14.54 -3.63
N ARG A 489 -6.08 14.21 -4.04
CA ARG A 489 -6.68 14.78 -5.26
C ARG A 489 -6.83 16.29 -5.13
N ALA A 490 -7.35 16.77 -4.02
CA ALA A 490 -7.55 18.19 -3.78
C ALA A 490 -7.48 18.52 -2.29
N TYR A 491 -6.56 19.41 -1.92
CA TYR A 491 -6.36 19.85 -0.54
C TYR A 491 -5.60 21.18 -0.54
N THR A 492 -5.45 21.82 0.63
CA THR A 492 -4.74 23.09 0.75
C THR A 492 -3.87 23.13 2.00
N LEU A 493 -2.69 23.74 1.88
CA LEU A 493 -1.83 24.14 2.98
C LEU A 493 -1.89 25.68 3.05
N PRO A 494 -2.79 26.26 3.87
CA PRO A 494 -2.98 27.70 3.92
C PRO A 494 -1.68 28.45 4.16
N GLY A 495 -1.42 29.47 3.34
CA GLY A 495 -0.18 30.26 3.36
C GLY A 495 1.02 29.62 2.63
N LEU A 496 0.88 28.44 2.05
CA LEU A 496 1.95 27.77 1.29
C LEU A 496 1.55 27.50 -0.17
N TYR A 497 0.65 26.54 -0.42
CA TYR A 497 0.11 26.26 -1.75
C TYR A 497 -1.24 25.53 -1.64
N ARG A 498 -2.00 25.55 -2.74
CA ARG A 498 -3.25 24.82 -2.93
C ARG A 498 -3.07 23.74 -3.97
N VAL A 499 -3.66 22.58 -3.78
CA VAL A 499 -3.64 21.46 -4.72
C VAL A 499 -5.05 21.29 -5.27
N VAL A 500 -5.24 21.56 -6.55
CA VAL A 500 -6.56 21.50 -7.21
C VAL A 500 -6.79 20.16 -7.92
N ASN A 501 -5.72 19.61 -8.49
CA ASN A 501 -5.66 18.25 -9.03
C ASN A 501 -4.28 17.65 -8.74
N GLY A 502 -4.13 17.00 -7.59
CA GLY A 502 -2.87 16.42 -7.14
C GLY A 502 -2.60 15.02 -7.69
N ILE A 503 -3.65 14.21 -7.86
CA ILE A 503 -3.58 12.85 -8.40
C ILE A 503 -4.92 12.44 -9.01
N ASP A 504 -4.87 11.66 -10.08
CA ASP A 504 -6.05 11.06 -10.71
C ASP A 504 -6.10 9.55 -10.41
N LEU A 505 -7.16 9.11 -9.74
CA LEU A 505 -7.36 7.70 -9.38
C LEU A 505 -7.58 6.80 -10.61
N PHE A 506 -7.99 7.40 -11.72
CA PHE A 506 -8.20 6.72 -12.99
C PHE A 506 -6.93 6.70 -13.86
N ASP A 507 -5.79 7.14 -13.32
CA ASP A 507 -4.52 7.01 -13.99
C ASP A 507 -4.12 5.52 -14.09
N PRO A 508 -3.74 5.03 -15.29
CA PRO A 508 -3.33 3.65 -15.49
C PRO A 508 -2.03 3.31 -14.77
N LYS A 509 -1.36 4.23 -14.06
CA LYS A 509 -0.20 3.92 -13.22
C LYS A 509 -0.56 3.11 -11.96
N PHE A 510 -1.79 3.18 -11.48
CA PHE A 510 -2.22 2.45 -10.27
C PHE A 510 -2.45 0.96 -10.53
N ASN A 511 -1.78 0.11 -9.74
CA ASN A 511 -1.94 -1.34 -9.79
C ASN A 511 -2.05 -1.92 -8.37
N ILE A 512 -3.06 -2.75 -8.15
CA ILE A 512 -3.22 -3.47 -6.88
C ILE A 512 -2.42 -4.76 -6.95
N VAL A 513 -1.37 -4.84 -6.12
CA VAL A 513 -0.54 -6.04 -5.97
C VAL A 513 -0.45 -6.33 -4.48
N SER A 514 -1.36 -7.19 -4.02
CA SER A 514 -1.47 -7.52 -2.60
C SER A 514 -0.28 -8.35 -2.13
N PRO A 515 0.34 -8.02 -0.99
CA PRO A 515 1.40 -8.83 -0.40
C PRO A 515 0.82 -10.13 0.18
N GLY A 516 1.72 -11.00 0.66
CA GLY A 516 1.35 -12.27 1.29
C GLY A 516 1.99 -12.49 2.65
N ALA A 517 1.81 -13.71 3.15
CA ALA A 517 2.57 -14.24 4.28
C ALA A 517 3.72 -15.14 3.78
N ASP A 518 4.81 -15.21 4.54
CA ASP A 518 5.91 -16.14 4.26
C ASP A 518 5.40 -17.58 4.35
N ALA A 519 5.33 -18.26 3.20
CA ALA A 519 4.79 -19.60 3.08
C ALA A 519 5.62 -20.65 3.83
N GLY A 520 6.90 -20.36 4.15
CA GLY A 520 7.75 -21.22 4.98
C GLY A 520 7.34 -21.21 6.45
N ILE A 521 6.82 -20.07 6.92
CA ILE A 521 6.52 -19.80 8.33
C ILE A 521 5.03 -19.99 8.63
N TYR A 522 4.17 -19.45 7.77
CA TYR A 522 2.72 -19.46 7.92
C TYR A 522 2.12 -20.41 6.88
N PHE A 523 1.61 -21.54 7.37
CA PHE A 523 1.08 -22.62 6.55
C PHE A 523 -0.05 -23.32 7.31
N PRO A 524 -0.93 -24.08 6.61
CA PRO A 524 -2.11 -24.68 7.22
C PRO A 524 -1.76 -25.53 8.45
N TYR A 525 -2.53 -25.37 9.54
CA TYR A 525 -2.37 -26.19 10.75
C TYR A 525 -2.48 -27.70 10.51
N THR A 526 -3.15 -28.11 9.42
CA THR A 526 -3.33 -29.49 8.96
C THR A 526 -2.08 -30.10 8.34
N ASP A 527 -1.08 -29.30 7.96
CA ASP A 527 0.20 -29.77 7.42
C ASP A 527 1.12 -30.21 8.57
N THR A 528 0.79 -31.37 9.14
CA THR A 528 1.48 -31.94 10.32
C THR A 528 2.96 -32.24 10.06
N ALA A 529 3.36 -32.49 8.81
CA ALA A 529 4.74 -32.80 8.45
C ALA A 529 5.69 -31.59 8.62
N ARG A 530 5.16 -30.37 8.50
CA ARG A 530 5.93 -29.13 8.61
C ARG A 530 5.90 -28.50 10.01
N ARG A 531 5.11 -29.04 10.94
CA ARG A 531 4.96 -28.50 12.30
C ARG A 531 6.28 -28.53 13.05
N LEU A 532 6.61 -27.41 13.69
CA LEU A 532 7.81 -27.28 14.53
C LEU A 532 7.51 -27.78 15.94
N HIS A 533 7.44 -29.09 16.12
CA HIS A 533 7.09 -29.72 17.41
C HIS A 533 8.04 -29.35 18.56
N SER A 534 9.29 -28.98 18.26
CA SER A 534 10.25 -28.49 19.26
C SER A 534 9.83 -27.19 19.96
N LEU A 535 8.93 -26.40 19.35
CA LEU A 535 8.40 -25.16 19.93
C LEU A 535 7.17 -25.38 20.81
N MET A 536 6.55 -26.57 20.79
CA MET A 536 5.33 -26.83 21.56
C MET A 536 5.51 -26.64 23.07
N PRO A 537 6.60 -27.11 23.72
CA PRO A 537 6.80 -26.86 25.15
C PRO A 537 6.87 -25.36 25.50
N GLU A 538 7.42 -24.55 24.60
CA GLU A 538 7.48 -23.11 24.78
C GLU A 538 6.09 -22.47 24.64
N ILE A 539 5.30 -22.86 23.64
CA ILE A 539 3.92 -22.39 23.47
C ILE A 539 3.05 -22.77 24.68
N GLU A 540 3.16 -24.02 25.14
CA GLU A 540 2.43 -24.48 26.32
C GLU A 540 2.82 -23.70 27.57
N ARG A 541 4.11 -23.40 27.74
CA ARG A 541 4.62 -22.56 28.83
C ARG A 541 4.07 -21.14 28.74
N LEU A 542 4.11 -20.51 27.55
CA LEU A 542 3.62 -19.15 27.35
C LEU A 542 2.13 -19.03 27.69
N LEU A 543 1.32 -19.97 27.23
CA LEU A 543 -0.14 -19.89 27.34
C LEU A 543 -0.69 -20.45 28.66
N TYR A 544 -0.13 -21.54 29.19
CA TYR A 544 -0.77 -22.33 30.25
C TYR A 544 0.05 -22.45 31.53
N ALA A 545 1.36 -22.17 31.52
CA ALA A 545 2.12 -22.23 32.76
C ALA A 545 1.76 -21.05 33.69
N PRO A 546 1.78 -21.25 35.03
CA PRO A 546 1.61 -20.15 35.97
C PRO A 546 2.61 -19.00 35.74
N ASP A 547 3.86 -19.34 35.36
CA ASP A 547 4.90 -18.39 34.96
C ASP A 547 5.43 -18.73 33.55
N PRO A 548 5.18 -17.87 32.54
CA PRO A 548 5.64 -18.03 31.17
C PRO A 548 7.09 -17.56 30.95
N GLY A 549 7.81 -17.11 31.98
CA GLY A 549 9.20 -16.63 31.87
C GLY A 549 9.38 -15.37 31.01
N VAL A 550 8.30 -14.64 30.74
CA VAL A 550 8.26 -13.34 30.06
C VAL A 550 7.31 -12.42 30.84
N PRO A 551 7.37 -11.09 30.71
CA PRO A 551 6.37 -10.21 31.31
C PRO A 551 4.95 -10.61 30.87
N PHE A 552 4.08 -10.84 31.84
CA PHE A 552 2.71 -11.32 31.59
C PHE A 552 1.72 -10.83 32.64
N ARG A 553 0.42 -10.99 32.34
CA ARG A 553 -0.67 -10.90 33.29
C ARG A 553 -1.76 -11.94 32.98
N GLY A 554 -2.37 -12.47 34.04
CA GLY A 554 -3.48 -13.42 33.96
C GLY A 554 -3.07 -14.85 33.60
N GLN A 555 -4.04 -15.76 33.67
CA GLN A 555 -3.95 -17.19 33.44
C GLN A 555 -5.31 -17.73 32.97
N PHE A 556 -5.40 -19.04 32.72
CA PHE A 556 -6.67 -19.70 32.40
C PHE A 556 -7.08 -20.64 33.53
N ASP A 557 -8.24 -20.36 34.13
CA ASP A 557 -8.88 -21.25 35.10
C ASP A 557 -9.41 -22.53 34.42
N ASP A 558 -9.82 -22.41 33.15
CA ASP A 558 -10.23 -23.53 32.30
C ASP A 558 -9.43 -23.50 30.98
N PRO A 559 -8.28 -24.19 30.90
CA PRO A 559 -7.38 -24.13 29.75
C PRO A 559 -7.88 -24.90 28.51
N ASP A 560 -8.93 -25.71 28.64
CA ASP A 560 -9.47 -26.52 27.55
C ASP A 560 -10.40 -25.75 26.61
N LYS A 561 -10.84 -24.55 27.03
CA LYS A 561 -11.66 -23.67 26.19
C LYS A 561 -10.94 -23.24 24.91
N PRO A 562 -11.69 -23.00 23.81
CA PRO A 562 -11.16 -22.34 22.62
C PRO A 562 -10.48 -21.01 22.96
N LEU A 563 -9.50 -20.63 22.16
CA LEU A 563 -8.77 -19.38 22.34
C LEU A 563 -9.25 -18.32 21.34
N ILE A 564 -9.57 -17.14 21.84
CA ILE A 564 -9.65 -15.91 21.06
C ILE A 564 -8.26 -15.30 21.10
N PHE A 565 -7.60 -15.22 19.95
CA PHE A 565 -6.22 -14.76 19.84
C PHE A 565 -6.14 -13.43 19.11
N THR A 566 -5.34 -12.51 19.63
CA THR A 566 -4.93 -11.31 18.91
C THR A 566 -3.45 -11.01 19.17
N MET A 567 -2.80 -10.44 18.15
CA MET A 567 -1.42 -10.01 18.23
C MET A 567 -1.23 -8.72 17.43
N ALA A 568 -0.79 -7.66 18.11
CA ALA A 568 -0.47 -6.37 17.49
C ALA A 568 0.40 -5.52 18.44
N ARG A 569 0.84 -4.36 17.96
CA ARG A 569 1.34 -3.30 18.85
C ARG A 569 0.19 -2.79 19.74
N LEU A 570 0.53 -2.30 20.92
CA LEU A 570 -0.44 -1.71 21.84
C LEU A 570 -0.49 -0.20 21.60
N ASP A 571 -1.40 0.21 20.72
CA ASP A 571 -1.70 1.61 20.43
C ASP A 571 -3.23 1.78 20.31
N ARG A 572 -3.72 3.03 20.37
CA ARG A 572 -5.17 3.32 20.39
C ARG A 572 -5.85 2.86 19.11
N ILE A 573 -5.15 2.93 17.97
CA ILE A 573 -5.71 2.54 16.68
C ILE A 573 -5.89 1.03 16.60
N LYS A 574 -4.94 0.24 17.12
CA LYS A 574 -5.04 -1.23 17.18
C LYS A 574 -6.11 -1.73 18.13
N ASN A 575 -6.49 -0.92 19.13
CA ASN A 575 -7.70 -1.11 19.94
C ASN A 575 -7.77 -2.49 20.65
N LEU A 576 -6.62 -2.97 21.14
CA LEU A 576 -6.55 -4.22 21.91
C LEU A 576 -7.29 -4.08 23.25
N THR A 577 -7.27 -2.89 23.84
CA THR A 577 -8.05 -2.54 25.04
C THR A 577 -9.55 -2.60 24.75
N GLY A 578 -10.00 -2.15 23.58
CA GLY A 578 -11.39 -2.29 23.15
C GLY A 578 -11.84 -3.76 23.09
N LEU A 579 -11.06 -4.65 22.47
CA LEU A 579 -11.38 -6.08 22.48
C LEU A 579 -11.46 -6.66 23.90
N THR A 580 -10.58 -6.23 24.79
CA THR A 580 -10.58 -6.65 26.20
C THR A 580 -11.86 -6.20 26.92
N GLU A 581 -12.31 -4.97 26.65
CA GLU A 581 -13.59 -4.45 27.13
C GLU A 581 -14.78 -5.25 26.56
N TRP A 582 -14.79 -5.54 25.26
CA TRP A 582 -15.86 -6.32 24.61
C TRP A 582 -15.97 -7.73 25.19
N PHE A 583 -14.82 -8.38 25.41
CA PHE A 583 -14.74 -9.71 26.02
C PHE A 583 -15.23 -9.70 27.47
N GLY A 584 -14.78 -8.73 28.28
CA GLY A 584 -15.18 -8.63 29.68
C GLY A 584 -16.64 -8.24 29.88
N ALA A 585 -17.21 -7.43 28.97
CA ALA A 585 -18.60 -7.00 29.04
C ALA A 585 -19.60 -8.06 28.54
N CYS A 586 -19.16 -9.03 27.73
CA CYS A 586 -20.01 -10.09 27.19
C CYS A 586 -19.77 -11.42 27.93
N GLU A 587 -20.60 -11.70 28.92
CA GLU A 587 -20.49 -12.93 29.72
C GLU A 587 -20.60 -14.20 28.87
N ARG A 588 -21.49 -14.21 27.85
CA ARG A 588 -21.61 -15.32 26.89
C ARG A 588 -20.28 -15.63 26.20
N LEU A 589 -19.55 -14.60 25.78
CA LEU A 589 -18.25 -14.76 25.11
C LEU A 589 -17.18 -15.25 26.09
N ALA A 590 -17.12 -14.66 27.28
CA ALA A 590 -16.16 -15.03 28.32
C ALA A 590 -16.42 -16.44 28.92
N GLU A 591 -17.64 -16.96 28.82
CA GLU A 591 -17.96 -18.35 29.15
C GLU A 591 -17.51 -19.30 28.05
N ALA A 592 -17.66 -18.92 26.78
CA ALA A 592 -17.39 -19.77 25.62
C ALA A 592 -15.90 -19.95 25.28
N ALA A 593 -15.04 -18.98 25.63
CA ALA A 593 -13.62 -18.99 25.25
C ALA A 593 -12.72 -18.23 26.24
N ASN A 594 -11.41 -18.45 26.11
CA ASN A 594 -10.37 -17.66 26.77
C ASN A 594 -9.78 -16.61 25.82
N LEU A 595 -9.30 -15.49 26.34
CA LEU A 595 -8.67 -14.42 25.55
C LEU A 595 -7.14 -14.45 25.68
N VAL A 596 -6.42 -14.50 24.56
CA VAL A 596 -4.96 -14.34 24.47
C VAL A 596 -4.64 -13.05 23.75
N VAL A 597 -3.92 -12.14 24.41
CA VAL A 597 -3.41 -10.90 23.82
C VAL A 597 -1.89 -10.92 23.87
N VAL A 598 -1.25 -10.81 22.70
CA VAL A 598 0.20 -10.59 22.59
C VAL A 598 0.44 -9.18 22.07
N GLY A 599 0.97 -8.29 22.90
CA GLY A 599 1.18 -6.90 22.50
C GLY A 599 1.55 -5.98 23.64
N GLY A 600 2.41 -5.01 23.34
CA GLY A 600 2.87 -3.99 24.28
C GLY A 600 3.76 -4.51 25.40
N TYR A 601 4.16 -3.62 26.29
CA TYR A 601 4.74 -3.98 27.59
C TYR A 601 3.63 -4.22 28.62
N ILE A 602 3.92 -4.96 29.68
CA ILE A 602 3.00 -5.07 30.82
C ILE A 602 3.15 -3.86 31.75
N ASP A 603 4.40 -3.42 32.00
CA ASP A 603 4.67 -2.26 32.85
C ASP A 603 4.78 -0.99 32.00
N ALA A 604 3.98 0.03 32.34
CA ALA A 604 4.01 1.33 31.68
C ALA A 604 5.39 2.02 31.81
N ALA A 605 6.13 1.76 32.89
CA ALA A 605 7.47 2.31 33.09
C ALA A 605 8.50 1.76 32.08
N ALA A 606 8.22 0.62 31.45
CA ALA A 606 9.09 0.02 30.43
C ALA A 606 8.90 0.64 29.03
N SER A 607 7.79 1.38 28.81
CA SER A 607 7.57 2.08 27.54
C SER A 607 8.07 3.52 27.62
N THR A 608 8.58 4.03 26.50
CA THR A 608 8.88 5.45 26.30
C THR A 608 7.78 6.17 25.52
N ASP A 609 6.78 5.44 25.03
CA ASP A 609 5.68 5.96 24.22
C ASP A 609 4.45 6.25 25.09
N GLU A 610 3.97 7.50 25.09
CA GLU A 610 2.88 7.94 25.96
C GLU A 610 1.53 7.31 25.58
N GLU A 611 1.31 6.99 24.30
CA GLU A 611 0.10 6.32 23.84
C GLU A 611 0.07 4.87 24.35
N GLU A 612 1.17 4.13 24.21
CA GLU A 612 1.32 2.78 24.74
C GLU A 612 1.18 2.77 26.27
N LYS A 613 1.78 3.71 26.99
CA LYS A 613 1.59 3.85 28.46
C LYS A 613 0.12 4.00 28.86
N ALA A 614 -0.61 4.85 28.14
CA ALA A 614 -2.04 5.05 28.40
C ALA A 614 -2.85 3.78 28.13
N GLU A 615 -2.55 3.08 27.04
CA GLU A 615 -3.21 1.81 26.70
C GLU A 615 -2.85 0.69 27.68
N ILE A 616 -1.62 0.64 28.20
CA ILE A 616 -1.22 -0.27 29.29
C ILE A 616 -2.06 -0.03 30.54
N ALA A 617 -2.15 1.23 30.98
CA ALA A 617 -2.95 1.59 32.16
C ALA A 617 -4.43 1.22 31.96
N ARG A 618 -4.97 1.47 30.76
CA ARG A 618 -6.34 1.08 30.40
C ARG A 618 -6.51 -0.44 30.40
N MET A 619 -5.59 -1.20 29.84
CA MET A 619 -5.62 -2.67 29.84
C MET A 619 -5.69 -3.21 31.26
N HIS A 620 -4.85 -2.70 32.17
CA HIS A 620 -4.88 -3.10 33.57
C HIS A 620 -6.23 -2.81 34.23
N ALA A 621 -6.75 -1.59 34.05
CA ALA A 621 -8.03 -1.18 34.62
C ALA A 621 -9.20 -2.04 34.12
N LEU A 622 -9.22 -2.39 32.83
CA LEU A 622 -10.25 -3.26 32.25
C LEU A 622 -10.17 -4.68 32.82
N MET A 623 -8.96 -5.25 32.91
CA MET A 623 -8.78 -6.58 33.52
C MET A 623 -9.24 -6.61 34.99
N ASP A 624 -8.99 -5.54 35.75
CA ASP A 624 -9.48 -5.41 37.13
C ASP A 624 -11.01 -5.26 37.19
N GLN A 625 -11.56 -4.36 36.37
CA GLN A 625 -12.99 -4.06 36.30
C GLN A 625 -13.83 -5.30 35.99
N TYR A 626 -13.39 -6.10 35.00
CA TYR A 626 -14.09 -7.30 34.54
C TYR A 626 -13.56 -8.61 35.15
N ARG A 627 -12.59 -8.54 36.07
CA ARG A 627 -11.96 -9.70 36.77
C ARG A 627 -11.44 -10.77 35.81
N LEU A 628 -10.61 -10.35 34.85
CA LEU A 628 -10.20 -11.18 33.72
C LEU A 628 -8.97 -12.06 33.97
N ASP A 629 -8.30 -11.95 35.13
CA ASP A 629 -7.04 -12.67 35.40
C ASP A 629 -7.16 -14.21 35.34
N GLY A 630 -8.37 -14.80 35.42
CA GLY A 630 -8.61 -16.23 35.23
C GLY A 630 -9.13 -16.64 33.85
N ARG A 631 -9.39 -15.69 32.94
CA ARG A 631 -9.96 -15.93 31.61
C ARG A 631 -9.16 -15.31 30.47
N MET A 632 -8.14 -14.54 30.81
CA MET A 632 -7.32 -13.78 29.88
C MET A 632 -5.84 -13.98 30.18
N ARG A 633 -5.05 -14.11 29.12
CA ARG A 633 -3.59 -14.15 29.15
C ARG A 633 -3.04 -13.01 28.30
N TRP A 634 -2.45 -12.02 28.95
CA TRP A 634 -1.76 -10.92 28.29
C TRP A 634 -0.25 -11.13 28.37
N LEU A 635 0.41 -11.23 27.21
CA LEU A 635 1.85 -11.47 27.08
C LEU A 635 2.53 -10.21 26.54
N GLY A 636 3.41 -9.61 27.34
CA GLY A 636 4.19 -8.44 26.99
C GLY A 636 5.53 -8.81 26.36
N THR A 637 5.50 -9.66 25.34
CA THR A 637 6.70 -10.16 24.65
C THR A 637 6.55 -10.05 23.14
N ARG A 638 7.69 -10.03 22.45
CA ARG A 638 7.77 -10.13 20.99
C ARG A 638 8.08 -11.58 20.64
N LEU A 639 7.26 -12.18 19.78
CA LEU A 639 7.48 -13.53 19.29
C LEU A 639 8.34 -13.45 18.03
N ASP A 640 9.32 -14.35 17.91
CA ASP A 640 9.95 -14.58 16.61
C ASP A 640 8.94 -15.20 15.63
N LYS A 641 9.24 -15.09 14.33
CA LYS A 641 8.29 -15.50 13.29
C LYS A 641 7.91 -16.98 13.38
N ASN A 642 8.85 -17.89 13.72
CA ASN A 642 8.56 -19.33 13.77
C ASN A 642 7.64 -19.66 14.96
N LEU A 643 7.91 -19.05 16.12
CA LEU A 643 7.07 -19.20 17.30
C LEU A 643 5.67 -18.61 17.07
N ALA A 644 5.57 -17.43 16.44
CA ALA A 644 4.29 -16.84 16.05
C ALA A 644 3.49 -17.74 15.09
N GLY A 645 4.16 -18.28 14.05
CA GLY A 645 3.53 -19.21 13.10
C GLY A 645 2.97 -20.46 13.77
N GLU A 646 3.74 -21.09 14.66
CA GLU A 646 3.25 -22.24 15.43
C GLU A 646 2.15 -21.87 16.43
N LEU A 647 2.19 -20.67 17.03
CA LEU A 647 1.14 -20.18 17.92
C LEU A 647 -0.19 -20.05 17.17
N TYR A 648 -0.21 -19.49 15.96
CA TYR A 648 -1.42 -19.46 15.12
C TYR A 648 -1.98 -20.86 14.88
N ARG A 649 -1.12 -21.83 14.55
CA ARG A 649 -1.53 -23.23 14.31
C ARG A 649 -2.02 -23.92 15.59
N HIS A 650 -1.41 -23.63 16.73
CA HIS A 650 -1.84 -24.15 18.03
C HIS A 650 -3.21 -23.63 18.46
N VAL A 651 -3.50 -22.35 18.18
CA VAL A 651 -4.84 -21.78 18.37
C VAL A 651 -5.85 -22.47 17.44
N ALA A 652 -5.47 -22.74 16.19
CA ALA A 652 -6.30 -23.48 15.23
C ALA A 652 -6.58 -24.94 15.66
N ASP A 653 -5.59 -25.62 16.24
CA ASP A 653 -5.74 -26.97 16.80
C ASP A 653 -6.84 -27.01 17.87
N ARG A 654 -6.96 -25.96 18.69
CA ARG A 654 -8.03 -25.80 19.71
C ARG A 654 -9.31 -25.16 19.20
N ARG A 655 -9.51 -25.06 17.88
CA ARG A 655 -10.71 -24.44 17.27
C ARG A 655 -10.95 -23.01 17.74
N GLY A 656 -9.87 -22.29 18.04
CA GLY A 656 -9.91 -20.87 18.36
C GLY A 656 -10.21 -19.98 17.15
N VAL A 657 -10.11 -18.68 17.36
CA VAL A 657 -10.29 -17.64 16.33
C VAL A 657 -9.25 -16.55 16.49
N PHE A 658 -8.93 -15.85 15.40
CA PHE A 658 -8.14 -14.61 15.45
C PHE A 658 -9.06 -13.39 15.40
N VAL A 659 -8.81 -12.39 16.24
CA VAL A 659 -9.56 -11.14 16.24
C VAL A 659 -8.64 -9.95 16.00
N GLN A 660 -9.00 -9.11 15.03
CA GLN A 660 -8.32 -7.87 14.68
C GLN A 660 -9.30 -6.71 14.95
N PRO A 661 -9.21 -6.03 16.11
CA PRO A 661 -10.24 -5.10 16.58
C PRO A 661 -9.97 -3.62 16.26
N ALA A 662 -9.02 -3.31 15.37
CA ALA A 662 -8.59 -1.92 15.16
C ALA A 662 -9.73 -1.00 14.75
N LEU A 663 -9.66 0.25 15.22
CA LEU A 663 -10.52 1.32 14.74
C LEU A 663 -10.37 1.52 13.22
N PHE A 664 -9.15 1.31 12.73
CA PHE A 664 -8.82 1.29 11.30
C PHE A 664 -7.58 0.42 11.08
N GLU A 665 -7.59 -0.44 10.07
CA GLU A 665 -6.44 -1.26 9.68
C GLU A 665 -6.12 -1.04 8.21
N ALA A 666 -4.98 -0.43 7.89
CA ALA A 666 -4.63 -0.09 6.50
C ALA A 666 -4.56 -1.33 5.59
N PHE A 667 -4.00 -2.44 6.09
CA PHE A 667 -3.96 -3.71 5.38
C PHE A 667 -4.24 -4.89 6.32
N GLY A 668 -3.34 -5.14 7.29
CA GLY A 668 -3.45 -6.24 8.25
C GLY A 668 -2.68 -7.49 7.83
N LEU A 669 -1.34 -7.47 7.87
CA LEU A 669 -0.52 -8.67 7.62
C LEU A 669 -0.85 -9.81 8.60
N THR A 670 -1.08 -9.50 9.87
CA THR A 670 -1.46 -10.49 10.90
C THR A 670 -2.75 -11.21 10.57
N LEU A 671 -3.65 -10.58 9.80
CA LEU A 671 -4.85 -11.21 9.28
C LEU A 671 -4.51 -12.27 8.23
N ILE A 672 -3.61 -11.94 7.29
CA ILE A 672 -3.14 -12.88 6.26
C ILE A 672 -2.38 -14.04 6.91
N GLU A 673 -1.53 -13.77 7.91
CA GLU A 673 -0.78 -14.79 8.67
C GLU A 673 -1.71 -15.78 9.38
N ALA A 674 -2.76 -15.27 10.05
CA ALA A 674 -3.80 -16.09 10.68
C ALA A 674 -4.56 -16.93 9.65
N MET A 675 -5.03 -16.30 8.56
CA MET A 675 -5.77 -16.98 7.49
C MET A 675 -4.91 -18.04 6.78
N ALA A 676 -3.63 -17.77 6.52
CA ALA A 676 -2.67 -18.69 5.91
C ALA A 676 -2.39 -19.90 6.81
N SER A 677 -2.50 -19.72 8.13
CA SER A 677 -2.39 -20.79 9.12
C SER A 677 -3.67 -21.62 9.26
N GLY A 678 -4.76 -21.19 8.61
CA GLY A 678 -6.07 -21.84 8.65
C GLY A 678 -6.92 -21.46 9.85
N LEU A 679 -6.62 -20.35 10.52
CA LEU A 679 -7.37 -19.85 11.67
C LEU A 679 -8.53 -18.94 11.19
N PRO A 680 -9.81 -19.22 11.51
CA PRO A 680 -10.91 -18.31 11.24
C PRO A 680 -10.70 -16.94 11.89
N VAL A 681 -11.07 -15.90 11.16
CA VAL A 681 -10.75 -14.52 11.52
C VAL A 681 -11.98 -13.63 11.66
N PHE A 682 -11.95 -12.71 12.62
CA PHE A 682 -12.87 -11.60 12.78
C PHE A 682 -12.05 -10.31 12.70
N ALA A 683 -12.34 -9.43 11.75
CA ALA A 683 -11.55 -8.22 11.57
C ALA A 683 -12.43 -6.99 11.36
N THR A 684 -11.88 -5.82 11.70
CA THR A 684 -12.53 -4.53 11.47
C THR A 684 -13.04 -4.39 10.04
N ARG A 685 -14.21 -3.79 9.85
CA ARG A 685 -14.72 -3.45 8.52
C ARG A 685 -14.08 -2.19 7.93
N TYR A 686 -13.19 -1.53 8.67
CA TYR A 686 -12.56 -0.27 8.27
C TYR A 686 -11.12 -0.47 7.79
N GLY A 687 -10.89 -0.22 6.49
CA GLY A 687 -9.59 -0.33 5.86
C GLY A 687 -9.42 -1.63 5.06
N GLY A 688 -8.19 -2.13 4.96
CA GLY A 688 -7.84 -3.28 4.13
C GLY A 688 -8.54 -4.61 4.45
N PRO A 689 -8.87 -4.95 5.72
CA PRO A 689 -9.58 -6.18 6.02
C PRO A 689 -10.95 -6.33 5.34
N LEU A 690 -11.60 -5.21 4.99
CA LEU A 690 -12.85 -5.21 4.24
C LEU A 690 -12.71 -5.93 2.88
N GLU A 691 -11.56 -5.78 2.23
CA GLU A 691 -11.25 -6.43 0.95
C GLU A 691 -10.66 -7.82 1.12
N ILE A 692 -9.91 -8.06 2.20
CA ILE A 692 -9.26 -9.34 2.46
C ILE A 692 -10.32 -10.41 2.71
N ILE A 693 -11.29 -10.12 3.58
CA ILE A 693 -12.30 -11.07 4.03
C ILE A 693 -13.54 -11.01 3.13
N GLN A 694 -14.01 -12.19 2.73
CA GLN A 694 -15.38 -12.37 2.25
C GLN A 694 -16.24 -12.84 3.41
N HIS A 695 -17.10 -11.95 3.91
CA HIS A 695 -17.92 -12.17 5.11
C HIS A 695 -18.69 -13.50 5.04
N GLY A 696 -18.55 -14.33 6.07
CA GLY A 696 -19.20 -15.64 6.17
C GLY A 696 -18.59 -16.75 5.30
N VAL A 697 -17.57 -16.44 4.49
CA VAL A 697 -16.89 -17.40 3.60
C VAL A 697 -15.45 -17.64 4.04
N SER A 698 -14.67 -16.57 4.19
CA SER A 698 -13.25 -16.61 4.56
C SER A 698 -12.94 -15.91 5.89
N GLY A 699 -13.98 -15.53 6.63
CA GLY A 699 -13.88 -14.80 7.89
C GLY A 699 -15.12 -13.93 8.11
N PHE A 700 -15.06 -13.05 9.10
CA PHE A 700 -16.16 -12.16 9.46
C PHE A 700 -15.66 -10.72 9.64
N HIS A 701 -16.53 -9.77 9.31
CA HIS A 701 -16.30 -8.36 9.57
C HIS A 701 -16.97 -7.97 10.88
N ILE A 702 -16.30 -7.13 11.66
CA ILE A 702 -16.80 -6.52 12.88
C ILE A 702 -16.70 -5.00 12.79
N ASP A 703 -17.63 -4.28 13.41
CA ASP A 703 -17.53 -2.83 13.58
C ASP A 703 -16.91 -2.52 14.95
N PRO A 704 -15.71 -1.92 15.02
CA PRO A 704 -15.08 -1.59 16.30
C PRO A 704 -15.83 -0.52 17.11
N ASN A 705 -16.77 0.21 16.51
CA ASN A 705 -17.64 1.16 17.22
C ASN A 705 -18.87 0.47 17.85
N GLU A 706 -19.15 -0.77 17.48
CA GLU A 706 -20.26 -1.59 17.99
C GLU A 706 -19.72 -2.83 18.73
N GLY A 707 -18.85 -2.60 19.72
CA GLY A 707 -18.14 -3.65 20.44
C GLY A 707 -19.02 -4.77 21.03
N ALA A 708 -20.20 -4.42 21.53
CA ALA A 708 -21.16 -5.40 22.04
C ALA A 708 -21.66 -6.34 20.93
N ALA A 709 -22.01 -5.80 19.75
CA ALA A 709 -22.43 -6.61 18.61
C ALA A 709 -21.27 -7.47 18.08
N ALA A 710 -20.04 -6.94 18.08
CA ALA A 710 -18.85 -7.70 17.72
C ALA A 710 -18.63 -8.90 18.67
N ALA A 711 -18.74 -8.70 19.98
CA ALA A 711 -18.62 -9.76 20.97
C ALA A 711 -19.68 -10.86 20.80
N GLU A 712 -20.94 -10.45 20.63
CA GLU A 712 -22.05 -11.39 20.40
C GLU A 712 -21.85 -12.20 19.11
N ALA A 713 -21.37 -11.58 18.03
CA ALA A 713 -21.09 -12.28 16.78
C ALA A 713 -20.00 -13.35 16.93
N ILE A 714 -18.95 -13.07 17.73
CA ILE A 714 -17.90 -14.05 18.03
C ILE A 714 -18.46 -15.18 18.89
N ALA A 715 -19.24 -14.84 19.93
CA ALA A 715 -19.85 -15.82 20.84
C ALA A 715 -20.78 -16.77 20.06
N ASP A 716 -21.64 -16.23 19.20
CA ASP A 716 -22.55 -16.99 18.36
C ASP A 716 -21.79 -17.94 17.44
N PHE A 717 -20.71 -17.49 16.81
CA PHE A 717 -19.88 -18.34 15.96
C PHE A 717 -19.25 -19.51 16.74
N LEU A 718 -18.67 -19.24 17.91
CA LEU A 718 -18.06 -20.26 18.76
C LEU A 718 -19.11 -21.28 19.23
N GLN A 719 -20.28 -20.82 19.68
CA GLN A 719 -21.38 -21.68 20.09
C GLN A 719 -21.88 -22.56 18.93
N GLN A 720 -22.01 -21.99 17.74
CA GLN A 720 -22.41 -22.73 16.54
C GLN A 720 -21.35 -23.75 16.12
N CYS A 721 -20.06 -23.46 16.34
CA CYS A 721 -18.98 -24.42 16.10
C CYS A 721 -18.95 -25.55 17.14
N ALA A 722 -19.32 -25.27 18.40
CA ALA A 722 -19.50 -26.31 19.41
C ALA A 722 -20.65 -27.26 19.07
N ALA A 723 -21.72 -26.75 18.45
CA ALA A 723 -22.85 -27.56 17.97
C ALA A 723 -22.55 -28.30 16.65
N ASP A 724 -21.81 -27.66 15.73
CA ASP A 724 -21.41 -28.20 14.42
C ASP A 724 -19.92 -27.88 14.13
N PRO A 725 -18.99 -28.80 14.46
CA PRO A 725 -17.56 -28.60 14.22
C PRO A 725 -17.19 -28.37 12.74
N THR A 726 -18.04 -28.81 11.79
CA THR A 726 -17.79 -28.61 10.35
C THR A 726 -17.88 -27.13 9.96
N ARG A 727 -18.59 -26.31 10.75
CA ARG A 727 -18.70 -24.87 10.52
C ARG A 727 -17.35 -24.17 10.64
N TRP A 728 -16.57 -24.51 11.67
CA TRP A 728 -15.23 -23.97 11.86
C TRP A 728 -14.33 -24.35 10.68
N GLN A 729 -14.39 -25.62 10.25
CA GLN A 729 -13.62 -26.14 9.12
C GLN A 729 -13.95 -25.47 7.79
N ARG A 730 -15.23 -25.15 7.54
CA ARG A 730 -15.66 -24.42 6.34
C ARG A 730 -15.03 -23.03 6.26
N ILE A 731 -15.05 -22.26 7.35
CA ILE A 731 -14.44 -20.92 7.39
C ILE A 731 -12.91 -21.02 7.29
N SER A 732 -12.30 -21.99 7.97
CA SER A 732 -10.85 -22.26 7.87
C SER A 732 -10.43 -22.56 6.42
N THR A 733 -11.15 -23.44 5.74
CA THR A 733 -10.90 -23.79 4.33
C THR A 733 -11.10 -22.59 3.40
N GLY A 734 -12.15 -21.79 3.63
CA GLY A 734 -12.37 -20.54 2.90
C GLY A 734 -11.25 -19.52 3.12
N SER A 735 -10.70 -19.42 4.33
CA SER A 735 -9.57 -18.56 4.68
C SER A 735 -8.31 -18.96 3.90
N LEU A 736 -7.98 -20.26 3.91
CA LEU A 736 -6.85 -20.81 3.17
C LEU A 736 -6.98 -20.59 1.65
N ALA A 737 -8.15 -20.88 1.08
CA ALA A 737 -8.42 -20.68 -0.33
C ALA A 737 -8.33 -19.20 -0.73
N ARG A 738 -8.80 -18.29 0.14
CA ARG A 738 -8.71 -16.84 -0.08
C ARG A 738 -7.26 -16.36 -0.13
N VAL A 739 -6.42 -16.80 0.80
CA VAL A 739 -4.98 -16.44 0.83
C VAL A 739 -4.26 -17.00 -0.40
N ALA A 740 -4.39 -18.30 -0.68
CA ALA A 740 -3.71 -18.93 -1.80
C ALA A 740 -4.02 -18.27 -3.15
N ALA A 741 -5.25 -17.79 -3.34
CA ALA A 741 -5.68 -17.18 -4.59
C ALA A 741 -5.28 -15.70 -4.77
N ARG A 742 -4.87 -14.99 -3.70
CA ARG A 742 -4.76 -13.52 -3.72
C ARG A 742 -3.58 -12.93 -2.96
N TYR A 743 -3.18 -13.53 -1.84
CA TYR A 743 -2.29 -12.92 -0.86
C TYR A 743 -1.04 -13.80 -0.65
N THR A 744 -0.27 -13.99 -1.72
CA THR A 744 0.99 -14.74 -1.68
C THR A 744 2.13 -13.93 -2.27
N TRP A 745 3.33 -14.08 -1.73
CA TRP A 745 4.51 -13.40 -2.25
C TRP A 745 4.93 -13.89 -3.65
N GLN A 746 4.57 -15.12 -4.01
CA GLN A 746 4.77 -15.64 -5.37
C GLN A 746 3.95 -14.84 -6.39
N LEU A 747 2.63 -14.69 -6.17
CA LEU A 747 1.77 -13.89 -7.04
C LEU A 747 2.19 -12.42 -7.08
N TYR A 748 2.65 -11.90 -5.94
CA TYR A 748 3.22 -10.57 -5.86
C TYR A 748 4.43 -10.40 -6.78
N ALA A 749 5.42 -11.27 -6.67
CA ALA A 749 6.66 -11.19 -7.43
C ALA A 749 6.40 -11.34 -8.94
N GLU A 750 5.56 -12.31 -9.32
CA GLU A 750 5.15 -12.51 -10.72
C GLU A 750 4.54 -11.24 -11.32
N ARG A 751 3.60 -10.62 -10.59
CA ARG A 751 2.94 -9.38 -11.02
C ARG A 751 3.92 -8.22 -11.09
N MET A 752 4.73 -8.00 -10.04
CA MET A 752 5.73 -6.93 -10.03
C MET A 752 6.67 -7.04 -11.24
N MET A 753 7.13 -8.25 -11.54
CA MET A 753 7.98 -8.54 -12.68
C MET A 753 7.30 -8.26 -14.02
N THR A 754 6.03 -8.62 -14.17
CA THR A 754 5.27 -8.30 -15.39
C THR A 754 5.05 -6.79 -15.53
N LEU A 755 4.65 -6.11 -14.46
CA LEU A 755 4.43 -4.65 -14.44
C LEU A 755 5.70 -3.89 -14.82
N SER A 756 6.85 -4.20 -14.20
CA SER A 756 8.09 -3.48 -14.44
C SER A 756 8.52 -3.50 -15.92
N ARG A 757 8.27 -4.61 -16.62
CA ARG A 757 8.55 -4.77 -18.05
C ARG A 757 7.59 -3.98 -18.92
N ILE A 758 6.28 -4.05 -18.62
CA ILE A 758 5.25 -3.33 -19.38
C ILE A 758 5.39 -1.82 -19.20
N TYR A 759 5.57 -1.34 -17.97
CA TYR A 759 5.80 0.09 -17.73
C TYR A 759 7.16 0.55 -18.25
N GLY A 760 8.17 -0.33 -18.28
CA GLY A 760 9.44 -0.05 -18.97
C GLY A 760 9.26 0.17 -20.47
N PHE A 761 8.48 -0.69 -21.13
CA PHE A 761 8.11 -0.49 -22.53
C PHE A 761 7.27 0.78 -22.73
N TRP A 762 6.27 1.01 -21.89
CA TRP A 762 5.46 2.23 -21.95
C TRP A 762 6.31 3.49 -21.79
N LYS A 763 7.21 3.52 -20.80
CA LYS A 763 8.15 4.63 -20.58
C LYS A 763 8.98 4.91 -21.82
N PHE A 764 9.48 3.86 -22.49
CA PHE A 764 10.21 3.99 -23.74
C PHE A 764 9.33 4.59 -24.87
N VAL A 765 8.09 4.12 -24.99
CA VAL A 765 7.13 4.53 -26.03
C VAL A 765 6.63 5.97 -25.81
N SER A 766 6.45 6.40 -24.56
CA SER A 766 5.82 7.67 -24.17
C SER A 766 6.82 8.77 -23.79
N ASN A 767 8.13 8.53 -23.90
CA ASN A 767 9.16 9.37 -23.26
C ASN A 767 9.09 10.87 -23.65
N LEU A 768 8.72 11.18 -24.89
CA LEU A 768 8.56 12.57 -25.37
C LEU A 768 7.39 13.29 -24.70
N GLU A 769 6.32 12.58 -24.36
CA GLU A 769 5.09 13.15 -23.81
C GLU A 769 5.20 13.43 -22.29
N ARG A 770 6.17 12.83 -21.60
CA ARG A 770 6.42 13.03 -20.17
C ARG A 770 7.42 14.16 -19.85
N GLY A 771 7.97 14.83 -20.86
CA GLY A 771 8.93 15.91 -20.67
C GLY A 771 8.37 17.10 -19.88
N GLU A 772 7.13 17.50 -20.16
CA GLU A 772 6.47 18.65 -19.51
C GLU A 772 6.26 18.40 -18.01
N VAL A 773 5.70 17.24 -17.64
CA VAL A 773 5.46 16.88 -16.23
C VAL A 773 6.78 16.73 -15.46
N SER A 774 7.83 16.18 -16.09
CA SER A 774 9.15 16.08 -15.46
C SER A 774 9.71 17.46 -15.10
N ARG A 775 9.60 18.46 -15.99
CA ARG A 775 10.04 19.83 -15.70
C ARG A 775 9.19 20.50 -14.63
N TYR A 776 7.88 20.29 -14.64
CA TYR A 776 6.99 20.81 -13.60
C TYR A 776 7.36 20.24 -12.21
N LEU A 777 7.61 18.94 -12.12
CA LEU A 777 8.05 18.28 -10.90
C LEU A 777 9.44 18.74 -10.44
N GLN A 778 10.38 18.97 -11.36
CA GLN A 778 11.69 19.55 -11.02
C GLN A 778 11.55 20.95 -10.42
N LEU A 779 10.70 21.82 -11.00
CA LEU A 779 10.43 23.15 -10.44
C LEU A 779 9.82 23.02 -9.05
N PHE A 780 8.84 22.15 -8.87
CA PHE A 780 8.19 21.92 -7.58
C PHE A 780 9.19 21.40 -6.52
N HIS A 781 10.07 20.47 -6.89
CA HIS A 781 11.16 20.01 -6.02
C HIS A 781 12.12 21.15 -5.64
N HIS A 782 12.64 21.89 -6.63
CA HIS A 782 13.69 22.88 -6.41
C HIS A 782 13.19 24.14 -5.69
N LEU A 783 11.96 24.56 -5.97
CA LEU A 783 11.41 25.83 -5.51
C LEU A 783 10.43 25.70 -4.33
N GLN A 784 9.90 24.50 -4.05
CA GLN A 784 9.04 24.26 -2.89
C GLN A 784 9.66 23.27 -1.91
N PHE A 785 9.91 22.03 -2.32
CA PHE A 785 10.42 21.01 -1.40
C PHE A 785 11.77 21.40 -0.78
N ARG A 786 12.74 21.82 -1.61
CA ARG A 786 14.10 22.10 -1.14
C ARG A 786 14.18 23.26 -0.13
N PRO A 787 13.48 24.40 -0.30
CA PRO A 787 13.34 25.41 0.75
C PRO A 787 12.73 24.88 2.04
N LEU A 788 11.63 24.11 1.96
CA LEU A 788 10.97 23.52 3.14
C LEU A 788 11.91 22.58 3.88
N ALA A 789 12.56 21.67 3.17
CA ALA A 789 13.51 20.71 3.74
C ALA A 789 14.70 21.40 4.43
N ARG A 790 15.16 22.56 3.92
CA ARG A 790 16.23 23.34 4.56
C ARG A 790 15.79 24.04 5.84
N ALA A 791 14.49 24.29 6.02
CA ALA A 791 13.96 24.96 7.21
C ALA A 791 13.91 24.01 8.42
N VAL A 792 13.72 22.70 8.21
CA VAL A 792 13.67 21.68 9.27
C VAL A 792 14.96 21.60 10.11
N GLY A 793 16.13 21.91 9.52
CA GLY A 793 17.43 21.80 10.19
C GLY A 793 18.00 23.13 10.74
N LYS A 794 17.18 24.18 10.85
CA LYS A 794 17.59 25.48 11.41
C LYS A 794 17.03 25.67 12.82
N ASP A 795 17.63 24.99 13.79
CA ASP A 795 17.59 25.37 15.20
C ASP A 795 19.02 25.38 15.77
#